data_AF-A0A929EBI4-F1
#
_entry.id   AF-A0A929EBI4-F1
#
_cell.length_a   1.000
_cell.length_b   1.000
_cell.length_c   1.000
_cell.angle_alpha   90.00
_cell.angle_beta   90.00
_cell.angle_gamma   90.00
#
_symmetry.space_group_name_H-M   'P 1'
#
loop_
_entity.id
_entity.type
_entity.pdbx_description
1 polymer ?
#
loop_
_entity_poly.entity_id
_entity_poly.type
_entity_poly.pdbx_seq_one_letter_code
_entity_poly.pdbx_strand_id
1 'polypeptide(L)'
;GYAESIVQLSEILNSNSILLNAVFNNLDLDKYNKLKSIHSSIDEMILTTNNNEKLFIELGDVEITDWLLNTNSVDSIITRNNKALSNPSWLNTWLDYMRLKEKLYSQGLDNVIKGLESEKIETKNLKDIVQLVVFHQLSEDILTEHTYLSQFSGMEQMAIRKKFQEYDRKIMKLQRQKIAYNSSRTNPPLGNSSGKVSTYTETSLIKHESGKKTRHIAVRKLLKQSGKAIQALKPCFMMSPMSVAQYLIPGQFEFDLVVMDEASQIRPEDALGAIARSNKLVVVGDPKQLPPTSFFSKTLSNDDEDVIALEESESILESVIPMFKTRRLRWHYRSRHESLIAFSNQQFYDSNLILFPSPFQESDEFGIRFNKVERGRFQTGRNVEEAREVAAAAAKHLKEHSDESVGLVAMNTQQQAEIEMQLDQLAKDDSLLSDKLDYNRSSDEPLFIKNLENVQGDERDVIIISMTYGPEQIGGKIHQRFGPINTNVGWRRLNVLFTRSKKRMHIFSSMGSADILVSERSSRGVSSLRYFLEYCESGHLHHAQHTGKPADSDFEIAVMHELAKHGFECEPQVGVAGYFLDLAVKDPGNPGRFLMGVECDGATYHSAKSTRDRDRLRQDILESLGWRIRRIWSTDWFKNPQAQIQPIIQELNKLKTPIVEEQEIKLAEDKIDVETKSIEVIEEAQQLKIDDDIDLKSRLLGFSKNVIEKKFPDVDDEHRFLRPAMVEALLNHMPCSKAEFLEYIPPYLRTGTDVKEAKMYIDKVLEIIADYG
;
A
#
# COMPACT_ATOMS: atom_id res chain seq x y z
N GLY A 1 -104.40 6.21 6.63
CA GLY A 1 -104.09 5.08 7.53
C GLY A 1 -102.99 4.20 6.96
N TYR A 2 -103.28 2.92 6.67
CA TYR A 2 -102.26 1.96 6.20
C TYR A 2 -101.64 2.31 4.83
N ALA A 3 -102.40 2.86 3.87
CA ALA A 3 -101.88 3.20 2.54
C ALA A 3 -100.99 4.47 2.51
N GLU A 4 -101.30 5.49 3.33
CA GLU A 4 -100.52 6.74 3.44
C GLU A 4 -99.08 6.48 3.89
N SER A 5 -98.91 5.71 4.97
CA SER A 5 -97.58 5.40 5.51
C SER A 5 -96.67 4.65 4.52
N ILE A 6 -97.24 3.91 3.57
CA ILE A 6 -96.48 3.15 2.56
C ILE A 6 -96.01 4.07 1.43
N VAL A 7 -96.88 4.99 1.00
CA VAL A 7 -96.57 5.99 -0.03
C VAL A 7 -95.46 6.91 0.47
N GLN A 8 -95.57 7.42 1.70
CA GLN A 8 -94.56 8.30 2.26
C GLN A 8 -93.21 7.58 2.47
N LEU A 9 -93.21 6.32 2.94
CA LEU A 9 -91.99 5.49 2.99
C LEU A 9 -91.35 5.32 1.61
N SER A 10 -92.16 5.07 0.58
CA SER A 10 -91.68 4.93 -0.79
C SER A 10 -91.09 6.24 -1.33
N GLU A 11 -91.68 7.39 -1.01
CA GLU A 11 -91.18 8.70 -1.40
C GLU A 11 -89.83 8.99 -0.75
N ILE A 12 -89.69 8.71 0.55
CA ILE A 12 -88.39 8.86 1.26
C ILE A 12 -87.33 7.95 0.67
N LEU A 13 -87.64 6.67 0.46
CA LEU A 13 -86.67 5.73 -0.07
C LEU A 13 -86.25 6.12 -1.50
N ASN A 14 -87.17 6.61 -2.33
CA ASN A 14 -86.84 7.10 -3.67
C ASN A 14 -86.02 8.42 -3.65
N SER A 15 -86.14 9.23 -2.60
CA SER A 15 -85.38 10.48 -2.45
C SER A 15 -83.91 10.25 -2.09
N ASN A 16 -83.54 9.05 -1.62
CA ASN A 16 -82.17 8.73 -1.21
C ASN A 16 -81.78 7.32 -1.69
N SER A 17 -80.99 7.28 -2.76
CA SER A 17 -80.55 6.04 -3.43
C SER A 17 -79.75 5.08 -2.53
N ILE A 18 -79.08 5.60 -1.49
CA ILE A 18 -78.33 4.78 -0.52
C ILE A 18 -79.31 4.04 0.40
N LEU A 19 -80.32 4.75 0.91
CA LEU A 19 -81.38 4.18 1.74
C LEU A 19 -82.23 3.16 0.95
N LEU A 20 -82.56 3.47 -0.30
CA LEU A 20 -83.24 2.53 -1.21
C LEU A 20 -82.46 1.21 -1.29
N ASN A 21 -81.18 1.27 -1.61
CA ASN A 21 -80.32 0.09 -1.76
C ASN A 21 -80.14 -0.68 -0.43
N ALA A 22 -79.97 0.03 0.69
CA ALA A 22 -79.82 -0.59 2.01
C ALA A 22 -81.08 -1.36 2.44
N VAL A 23 -82.26 -0.84 2.11
CA VAL A 23 -83.55 -1.42 2.47
C VAL A 23 -83.90 -2.61 1.58
N PHE A 24 -83.68 -2.51 0.25
CA PHE A 24 -83.98 -3.62 -0.68
C PHE A 24 -83.08 -4.86 -0.49
N ASN A 25 -81.85 -4.69 -0.02
CA ASN A 25 -80.90 -5.80 0.13
C ASN A 25 -81.21 -6.75 1.30
N ASN A 26 -82.12 -6.42 2.23
CA ASN A 26 -82.33 -7.24 3.44
C ASN A 26 -83.67 -7.00 4.17
N LEU A 27 -84.76 -6.90 3.39
CA LEU A 27 -86.11 -6.59 3.88
C LEU A 27 -86.83 -7.83 4.43
N ASP A 28 -87.10 -7.86 5.74
CA ASP A 28 -88.03 -8.80 6.38
C ASP A 28 -89.22 -8.03 7.00
N LEU A 29 -90.25 -8.77 7.43
CA LEU A 29 -91.50 -8.18 7.93
C LEU A 29 -91.28 -7.36 9.22
N ASP A 30 -90.35 -7.76 10.07
CA ASP A 30 -90.05 -7.07 11.33
C ASP A 30 -89.29 -5.76 11.10
N LYS A 31 -88.30 -5.76 10.21
CA LYS A 31 -87.57 -4.56 9.80
C LYS A 31 -88.46 -3.59 9.06
N TYR A 32 -89.37 -4.07 8.21
CA TYR A 32 -90.38 -3.24 7.56
C TYR A 32 -91.27 -2.53 8.58
N ASN A 33 -91.78 -3.26 9.58
CA ASN A 33 -92.59 -2.67 10.64
C ASN A 33 -91.79 -1.67 11.49
N LYS A 34 -90.49 -1.93 11.73
CA LYS A 34 -89.60 -1.03 12.45
C LYS A 34 -89.31 0.25 11.65
N LEU A 35 -89.01 0.13 10.36
CA LEU A 35 -88.86 1.25 9.41
C LEU A 35 -90.14 2.08 9.36
N LYS A 36 -91.28 1.41 9.34
CA LYS A 36 -92.59 2.06 9.38
C LYS A 36 -92.85 2.83 10.67
N SER A 37 -92.41 2.32 11.83
CA SER A 37 -92.54 3.04 13.10
C SER A 37 -91.65 4.27 13.24
N ILE A 38 -90.55 4.33 12.48
CA ILE A 38 -89.55 5.42 12.57
C ILE A 38 -89.50 6.28 11.30
N HIS A 39 -90.38 6.03 10.32
CA HIS A 39 -90.37 6.66 9.00
C HIS A 39 -90.38 8.19 9.06
N SER A 40 -91.23 8.79 9.91
CA SER A 40 -91.28 10.25 10.09
C SER A 40 -89.98 10.79 10.69
N SER A 41 -89.33 10.02 11.58
CA SER A 41 -88.01 10.38 12.13
C SER A 41 -86.90 10.25 11.08
N ILE A 42 -87.00 9.31 10.15
CA ILE A 42 -86.05 9.19 9.03
C ILE A 42 -86.17 10.40 8.09
N ASP A 43 -87.39 10.85 7.79
CA ASP A 43 -87.61 12.04 6.95
C ASP A 43 -87.03 13.29 7.58
N GLU A 44 -87.33 13.50 8.88
CA GLU A 44 -86.78 14.60 9.66
C GLU A 44 -85.24 14.54 9.70
N MET A 45 -84.66 13.34 9.84
CA MET A 45 -83.20 13.18 9.82
C MET A 45 -82.60 13.51 8.45
N ILE A 46 -83.20 13.06 7.34
CA ILE A 46 -82.72 13.36 5.98
C ILE A 46 -82.84 14.85 5.68
N LEU A 47 -83.98 15.47 6.02
CA LEU A 47 -84.19 16.90 5.87
C LEU A 47 -83.18 17.69 6.73
N THR A 48 -82.93 17.24 7.96
CA THR A 48 -81.93 17.86 8.84
C THR A 48 -80.52 17.71 8.26
N THR A 49 -80.17 16.54 7.72
CA THR A 49 -78.87 16.30 7.07
C THR A 49 -78.70 17.18 5.83
N ASN A 50 -79.69 17.23 4.94
CA ASN A 50 -79.65 18.07 3.73
C ASN A 50 -79.58 19.56 4.07
N ASN A 51 -80.31 20.00 5.10
CA ASN A 51 -80.23 21.37 5.58
C ASN A 51 -78.86 21.68 6.19
N ASN A 52 -78.30 20.77 6.99
CA ASN A 52 -76.97 20.93 7.58
C ASN A 52 -75.87 20.91 6.51
N GLU A 53 -75.98 20.08 5.49
CA GLU A 53 -75.05 20.04 4.35
C GLU A 53 -75.11 21.36 3.58
N LYS A 54 -76.32 21.85 3.28
CA LYS A 54 -76.51 23.15 2.63
C LYS A 54 -75.95 24.30 3.47
N LEU A 55 -76.20 24.28 4.78
CA LEU A 55 -75.64 25.26 5.72
C LEU A 55 -74.11 25.20 5.75
N PHE A 56 -73.52 24.00 5.71
CA PHE A 56 -72.08 23.79 5.69
C PHE A 56 -71.45 24.35 4.41
N ILE A 57 -72.05 24.09 3.25
CA ILE A 57 -71.63 24.63 1.96
C ILE A 57 -71.73 26.17 1.97
N GLU A 58 -72.86 26.72 2.41
CA GLU A 58 -73.10 28.17 2.41
C GLU A 58 -72.25 28.94 3.44
N LEU A 59 -72.09 28.42 4.66
CA LEU A 59 -71.31 29.09 5.71
C LEU A 59 -69.81 28.98 5.50
N GLY A 60 -69.34 27.85 4.96
CA GLY A 60 -67.92 27.58 4.78
C GLY A 60 -67.37 27.91 3.40
N ASP A 61 -68.23 28.34 2.46
CA ASP A 61 -67.90 28.52 1.03
C ASP A 61 -67.15 27.28 0.49
N VAL A 62 -67.69 26.09 0.81
CA VAL A 62 -67.01 24.81 0.58
C VAL A 62 -67.50 24.17 -0.71
N GLU A 63 -66.59 23.83 -1.60
CA GLU A 63 -66.89 22.95 -2.74
C GLU A 63 -66.90 21.49 -2.27
N ILE A 64 -68.08 20.85 -2.29
CA ILE A 64 -68.28 19.52 -1.68
C ILE A 64 -67.38 18.44 -2.29
N THR A 65 -67.08 18.54 -3.58
CA THR A 65 -66.20 17.60 -4.30
C THR A 65 -64.76 17.67 -3.80
N ASP A 66 -64.28 18.87 -3.52
CA ASP A 66 -62.93 19.09 -2.99
C ASP A 66 -62.86 18.70 -1.52
N TRP A 67 -63.93 18.94 -0.77
CA TRP A 67 -64.03 18.46 0.60
C TRP A 67 -63.98 16.93 0.67
N LEU A 68 -64.55 16.23 -0.30
CA LEU A 68 -64.54 14.76 -0.36
C LEU A 68 -63.28 14.18 -1.04
N LEU A 69 -62.31 15.01 -1.45
CA LEU A 69 -61.06 14.52 -2.05
C LEU A 69 -60.37 13.49 -1.13
N ASN A 70 -60.00 12.36 -1.74
CA ASN A 70 -59.28 11.22 -1.14
C ASN A 70 -60.05 10.39 -0.09
N THR A 71 -61.35 10.62 0.14
CA THR A 71 -62.15 9.74 1.03
C THR A 71 -63.65 9.77 0.75
N ASN A 72 -64.26 8.59 0.70
CA ASN A 72 -65.71 8.42 0.51
C ASN A 72 -66.42 7.94 1.78
N SER A 73 -65.71 7.84 2.91
CA SER A 73 -66.26 7.37 4.18
C SER A 73 -66.54 8.53 5.13
N VAL A 74 -67.77 8.60 5.64
CA VAL A 74 -68.20 9.60 6.63
C VAL A 74 -67.31 9.57 7.87
N ASP A 75 -66.94 8.38 8.36
CA ASP A 75 -66.07 8.22 9.55
C ASP A 75 -64.66 8.81 9.34
N SER A 76 -64.13 8.67 8.12
CA SER A 76 -62.83 9.22 7.74
C SER A 76 -62.88 10.75 7.67
N ILE A 77 -63.97 11.32 7.14
CA ILE A 77 -64.19 12.77 7.11
C ILE A 77 -64.33 13.32 8.52
N ILE A 78 -65.12 12.66 9.38
CA ILE A 78 -65.28 13.05 10.80
C ILE A 78 -63.91 13.04 11.50
N THR A 79 -63.12 12.00 11.29
CA THR A 79 -61.79 11.85 11.90
C THR A 79 -60.83 12.94 11.40
N ARG A 80 -60.83 13.25 10.10
CA ARG A 80 -60.04 14.34 9.51
C ARG A 80 -60.43 15.70 10.08
N ASN A 81 -61.73 15.97 10.20
CA ASN A 81 -62.24 17.23 10.74
C ASN A 81 -61.95 17.37 12.23
N ASN A 82 -62.12 16.30 13.01
CA ASN A 82 -61.75 16.29 14.43
C ASN A 82 -60.24 16.51 14.62
N LYS A 83 -59.40 15.95 13.74
CA LYS A 83 -57.94 16.18 13.76
C LYS A 83 -57.60 17.64 13.45
N ALA A 84 -58.29 18.27 12.50
CA ALA A 84 -58.12 19.69 12.20
C ALA A 84 -58.59 20.58 13.37
N LEU A 85 -59.77 20.31 13.93
CA LEU A 85 -60.33 21.05 15.06
C LEU A 85 -59.48 20.93 16.33
N SER A 86 -58.86 19.78 16.58
CA SER A 86 -57.98 19.57 17.73
C SER A 86 -56.59 20.20 17.56
N ASN A 87 -56.21 20.63 16.35
CA ASN A 87 -54.89 21.21 16.06
C ASN A 87 -54.98 22.52 15.26
N PRO A 88 -55.67 23.56 15.77
CA PRO A 88 -55.86 24.82 15.04
C PRO A 88 -54.55 25.56 14.76
N SER A 89 -53.52 25.34 15.58
CA SER A 89 -52.18 25.92 15.39
C SER A 89 -51.47 25.43 14.12
N TRP A 90 -51.90 24.30 13.54
CA TRP A 90 -51.30 23.76 12.31
C TRP A 90 -51.74 24.50 11.04
N LEU A 91 -52.80 25.31 11.10
CA LEU A 91 -53.33 26.01 9.93
C LEU A 91 -52.27 26.91 9.28
N ASN A 92 -51.51 27.66 10.08
CA ASN A 92 -50.43 28.51 9.56
C ASN A 92 -49.35 27.68 8.87
N THR A 93 -48.91 26.57 9.49
CA THR A 93 -47.93 25.65 8.91
C THR A 93 -48.42 25.03 7.60
N TRP A 94 -49.70 24.68 7.52
CA TRP A 94 -50.32 24.13 6.31
C TRP A 94 -50.39 25.17 5.18
N LEU A 95 -50.75 26.42 5.49
CA LEU A 95 -50.76 27.51 4.52
C LEU A 95 -49.35 27.82 4.00
N ASP A 96 -48.36 27.83 4.88
CA ASP A 96 -46.96 28.00 4.49
C ASP A 96 -46.48 26.83 3.62
N TYR A 97 -46.86 25.60 3.95
CA TYR A 97 -46.60 24.43 3.11
C TYR A 97 -47.24 24.57 1.73
N MET A 98 -48.51 24.97 1.63
CA MET A 98 -49.21 25.13 0.35
C MET A 98 -48.56 26.22 -0.52
N ARG A 99 -48.17 27.36 0.07
CA ARG A 99 -47.43 28.41 -0.65
C ARG A 99 -46.09 27.92 -1.16
N LEU A 100 -45.35 27.15 -0.34
CA LEU A 100 -44.08 26.55 -0.74
C LEU A 100 -44.28 25.51 -1.86
N LYS A 101 -45.31 24.69 -1.75
CA LYS A 101 -45.67 23.67 -2.75
C LYS A 101 -45.96 24.31 -4.10
N GLU A 102 -46.82 25.32 -4.16
CA GLU A 102 -47.14 26.04 -5.41
C GLU A 102 -45.89 26.68 -6.03
N LYS A 103 -45.07 27.35 -5.21
CA LYS A 103 -43.83 27.96 -5.67
C LYS A 103 -42.88 26.92 -6.30
N LEU A 104 -42.67 25.79 -5.64
CA LEU A 104 -41.77 24.75 -6.13
C LEU A 104 -42.35 24.00 -7.35
N TYR A 105 -43.68 23.83 -7.43
CA TYR A 105 -44.35 23.31 -8.63
C TYR A 105 -44.08 24.20 -9.85
N SER A 106 -44.16 25.53 -9.67
CA SER A 106 -43.87 26.49 -10.76
C SER A 106 -42.41 26.46 -11.23
N GLN A 107 -41.49 25.91 -10.42
CA GLN A 107 -40.07 25.76 -10.72
C GLN A 107 -39.71 24.36 -11.25
N GLY A 108 -40.69 23.49 -11.51
CA GLY A 108 -40.46 22.16 -12.10
C GLY A 108 -40.05 21.07 -11.11
N LEU A 109 -40.27 21.26 -9.80
CA LEU A 109 -39.96 20.28 -8.74
C LEU A 109 -41.19 19.45 -8.31
N ASP A 110 -42.21 19.37 -9.15
CA ASP A 110 -43.47 18.69 -8.85
C ASP A 110 -43.28 17.19 -8.58
N ASN A 111 -42.38 16.53 -9.32
CA ASN A 111 -42.06 15.11 -9.13
C ASN A 111 -41.44 14.81 -7.76
N VAL A 112 -40.57 15.70 -7.27
CA VAL A 112 -39.93 15.57 -5.95
C VAL A 112 -40.97 15.73 -4.84
N ILE A 113 -41.87 16.71 -4.99
CA ILE A 113 -42.92 16.96 -4.00
C ILE A 113 -43.94 15.83 -3.98
N LYS A 114 -44.38 15.35 -5.14
CA LYS A 114 -45.26 14.17 -5.22
C LYS A 114 -44.62 12.95 -4.53
N GLY A 115 -43.32 12.76 -4.71
CA GLY A 115 -42.56 11.69 -4.05
C GLY A 115 -42.50 11.83 -2.52
N LEU A 116 -42.38 13.06 -2.00
CA LEU A 116 -42.46 13.36 -0.56
C LEU A 116 -43.87 13.13 -0.01
N GLU A 117 -44.91 13.62 -0.69
CA GLU A 117 -46.30 13.48 -0.27
C GLU A 117 -46.77 12.01 -0.30
N SER A 118 -46.25 11.22 -1.24
CA SER A 118 -46.57 9.78 -1.33
C SER A 118 -45.66 8.90 -0.47
N GLU A 119 -44.83 9.48 0.41
CA GLU A 119 -43.86 8.79 1.26
C GLU A 119 -42.88 7.86 0.51
N LYS A 120 -42.70 8.07 -0.80
CA LYS A 120 -41.69 7.36 -1.61
C LYS A 120 -40.29 7.90 -1.37
N ILE A 121 -40.21 9.17 -0.98
CA ILE A 121 -38.98 9.86 -0.64
C ILE A 121 -39.01 10.18 0.85
N GLU A 122 -38.05 9.63 1.59
CA GLU A 122 -37.83 10.03 2.96
C GLU A 122 -37.22 11.44 3.02
N THR A 123 -37.73 12.28 3.91
CA THR A 123 -37.29 13.69 4.05
C THR A 123 -35.79 13.83 4.29
N LYS A 124 -35.18 12.86 4.98
CA LYS A 124 -33.73 12.82 5.26
C LYS A 124 -32.87 12.71 3.98
N ASN A 125 -33.41 12.12 2.90
CA ASN A 125 -32.71 11.88 1.64
C ASN A 125 -32.98 12.98 0.59
N LEU A 126 -33.82 13.96 0.90
CA LEU A 126 -34.29 14.96 -0.07
C LEU A 126 -33.14 15.74 -0.72
N LYS A 127 -32.17 16.17 0.08
CA LYS A 127 -31.01 16.93 -0.40
C LYS A 127 -30.22 16.13 -1.44
N ASP A 128 -29.93 14.87 -1.13
CA ASP A 128 -29.10 14.00 -1.97
C ASP A 128 -29.82 13.66 -3.28
N ILE A 129 -31.14 13.45 -3.24
CA ILE A 129 -31.95 13.20 -4.44
C ILE A 129 -31.95 14.41 -5.37
N VAL A 130 -32.13 15.62 -4.84
CA VAL A 130 -32.09 16.84 -5.66
C VAL A 130 -30.71 17.02 -6.29
N GLN A 131 -29.64 16.82 -5.52
CA GLN A 131 -28.27 16.89 -6.05
C GLN A 131 -28.04 15.84 -7.15
N LEU A 132 -28.49 14.61 -6.94
CA LEU A 132 -28.39 13.54 -7.93
C LEU A 132 -29.08 13.91 -9.25
N VAL A 133 -30.30 14.43 -9.19
CA VAL A 133 -31.05 14.83 -10.39
C VAL A 133 -30.33 15.95 -11.15
N VAL A 134 -29.84 16.97 -10.43
CA VAL A 134 -29.11 18.09 -11.04
C VAL A 134 -27.82 17.60 -11.71
N PHE A 135 -27.01 16.81 -11.00
CA PHE A 135 -25.74 16.31 -11.56
C PHE A 135 -25.97 15.33 -12.71
N HIS A 136 -27.02 14.50 -12.65
CA HIS A 136 -27.38 13.61 -13.75
C HIS A 136 -27.76 14.42 -14.99
N GLN A 137 -28.60 15.45 -14.87
CA GLN A 137 -28.96 16.30 -16.00
C GLN A 137 -27.73 17.01 -16.59
N LEU A 138 -26.86 17.58 -15.75
CA LEU A 138 -25.62 18.20 -16.20
C LEU A 138 -24.72 17.19 -16.94
N SER A 139 -24.66 15.95 -16.48
CA SER A 139 -23.87 14.91 -17.15
C SER A 139 -24.41 14.54 -18.53
N GLU A 140 -25.74 14.44 -18.67
CA GLU A 140 -26.40 14.18 -19.95
C GLU A 140 -26.21 15.35 -20.93
N ASP A 141 -26.31 16.59 -20.45
CA ASP A 141 -26.08 17.79 -21.25
C ASP A 141 -24.63 17.82 -21.79
N ILE A 142 -23.64 17.55 -20.93
CA ILE A 142 -22.21 17.47 -21.31
C ILE A 142 -21.97 16.36 -22.34
N LEU A 143 -22.55 15.17 -22.14
CA LEU A 143 -22.41 14.04 -23.08
C LEU A 143 -23.07 14.34 -24.43
N THR A 144 -24.14 15.14 -24.44
CA THR A 144 -24.85 15.57 -25.64
C THR A 144 -24.06 16.64 -26.40
N GLU A 145 -23.48 17.62 -25.68
CA GLU A 145 -22.67 18.69 -26.28
C GLU A 145 -21.34 18.16 -26.84
N HIS A 146 -20.74 17.18 -26.17
CA HIS A 146 -19.45 16.60 -26.55
C HIS A 146 -19.57 15.17 -27.07
N THR A 147 -19.86 15.04 -28.36
CA THR A 147 -20.09 13.75 -29.05
C THR A 147 -18.93 12.75 -28.92
N TYR A 148 -17.69 13.20 -28.75
CA TYR A 148 -16.55 12.31 -28.54
C TYR A 148 -16.56 11.62 -27.16
N LEU A 149 -17.20 12.21 -26.14
CA LEU A 149 -17.39 11.59 -24.83
C LEU A 149 -18.52 10.55 -24.86
N SER A 150 -19.61 10.84 -25.57
CA SER A 150 -20.71 9.88 -25.71
C SER A 150 -20.31 8.65 -26.53
N GLN A 151 -19.49 8.84 -27.56
CA GLN A 151 -18.93 7.74 -28.37
C GLN A 151 -17.74 7.02 -27.72
N PHE A 152 -17.18 7.56 -26.63
CA PHE A 152 -16.06 6.90 -25.96
C PHE A 152 -16.46 5.51 -25.45
N SER A 153 -15.60 4.53 -25.74
CA SER A 153 -15.66 3.18 -25.20
C SER A 153 -14.32 2.81 -24.59
N GLY A 154 -14.31 2.47 -23.30
CA GLY A 154 -13.09 2.01 -22.65
C GLY A 154 -12.55 0.71 -23.24
N MET A 155 -13.40 -0.15 -23.81
CA MET A 155 -12.95 -1.36 -24.54
C MET A 155 -12.13 -1.00 -25.78
N GLU A 156 -12.58 -0.03 -26.58
CA GLU A 156 -11.84 0.45 -27.74
C GLU A 156 -10.53 1.12 -27.30
N GLN A 157 -10.58 1.95 -26.26
CA GLN A 157 -9.40 2.62 -25.71
C GLN A 157 -8.36 1.61 -25.20
N MET A 158 -8.80 0.54 -24.52
CA MET A 158 -7.93 -0.57 -24.10
C MET A 158 -7.32 -1.29 -25.30
N ALA A 159 -8.08 -1.52 -26.38
CA ALA A 159 -7.57 -2.15 -27.60
C ALA A 159 -6.52 -1.27 -28.30
N ILE A 160 -6.77 0.04 -28.40
CA ILE A 160 -5.80 1.03 -28.94
C ILE A 160 -4.52 1.02 -28.11
N ARG A 161 -4.66 1.07 -26.79
CA ARG A 161 -3.54 1.02 -25.85
C ARG A 161 -2.71 -0.26 -26.00
N LYS A 162 -3.36 -1.42 -26.10
CA LYS A 162 -2.68 -2.71 -26.31
C LYS A 162 -1.90 -2.72 -27.64
N LYS A 163 -2.51 -2.22 -28.72
CA LYS A 163 -1.83 -2.06 -30.01
C LYS A 163 -0.63 -1.10 -29.90
N PHE A 164 -0.77 0.01 -29.19
CA PHE A 164 0.32 0.95 -28.95
C PHE A 164 1.48 0.28 -28.22
N GLN A 165 1.22 -0.46 -27.14
CA GLN A 165 2.25 -1.20 -26.40
C GLN A 165 2.96 -2.23 -27.28
N GLU A 166 2.21 -2.99 -28.09
CA GLU A 166 2.75 -3.96 -29.03
C GLU A 166 3.67 -3.28 -30.05
N TYR A 167 3.21 -2.21 -30.68
CA TYR A 167 3.97 -1.47 -31.68
C TYR A 167 5.19 -0.76 -31.09
N ASP A 168 5.10 -0.24 -29.86
CA ASP A 168 6.23 0.38 -29.17
C ASP A 168 7.32 -0.66 -28.83
N ARG A 169 6.96 -1.91 -28.51
CA ARG A 169 7.92 -3.00 -28.35
C ARG A 169 8.49 -3.47 -29.70
N LYS A 170 7.62 -3.56 -30.71
CA LYS A 170 8.01 -3.97 -32.07
C LYS A 170 8.97 -2.98 -32.71
N ILE A 171 8.75 -1.67 -32.54
CA ILE A 171 9.65 -0.64 -33.07
C ILE A 171 11.02 -0.70 -32.39
N MET A 172 11.11 -0.97 -31.08
CA MET A 172 12.38 -1.18 -30.40
C MET A 172 13.15 -2.37 -30.99
N LYS A 173 12.47 -3.49 -31.26
CA LYS A 173 13.08 -4.67 -31.90
C LYS A 173 13.53 -4.37 -33.33
N LEU A 174 12.67 -3.73 -34.13
CA LEU A 174 12.97 -3.36 -35.52
C LEU A 174 14.12 -2.35 -35.59
N GLN A 175 14.23 -1.42 -34.65
CA GLN A 175 15.36 -0.48 -34.58
C GLN A 175 16.68 -1.21 -34.31
N ARG A 176 16.70 -2.18 -33.38
CA ARG A 176 17.89 -3.03 -33.15
C ARG A 176 18.30 -3.78 -34.42
N GLN A 177 17.33 -4.34 -35.13
CA GLN A 177 17.57 -5.04 -36.40
C GLN A 177 18.04 -4.09 -37.51
N LYS A 178 17.47 -2.89 -37.61
CA LYS A 178 17.89 -1.86 -38.55
C LYS A 178 19.33 -1.42 -38.29
N ILE A 179 19.70 -1.23 -37.02
CA ILE A 179 21.09 -0.92 -36.64
C ILE A 179 22.01 -2.07 -37.06
N ALA A 180 21.67 -3.32 -36.73
CA ALA A 180 22.46 -4.48 -37.13
C ALA A 180 22.61 -4.62 -38.66
N TYR A 181 21.53 -4.38 -39.42
CA TYR A 181 21.55 -4.36 -40.88
C TYR A 181 22.43 -3.24 -41.44
N ASN A 182 22.34 -2.03 -40.88
CA ASN A 182 23.20 -0.92 -41.29
C ASN A 182 24.67 -1.23 -40.99
N SER A 183 24.97 -1.81 -39.83
CA SER A 183 26.32 -2.23 -39.45
C SER A 183 26.87 -3.35 -40.35
N SER A 184 26.03 -4.30 -40.79
CA SER A 184 26.47 -5.39 -41.68
C SER A 184 26.77 -4.93 -43.11
N ARG A 185 26.28 -3.76 -43.51
CA ARG A 185 26.58 -3.13 -44.80
C ARG A 185 27.91 -2.38 -44.82
N THR A 186 28.54 -2.16 -43.67
CA THR A 186 29.84 -1.52 -43.59
C THR A 186 30.91 -2.47 -44.09
N ASN A 187 31.58 -2.12 -45.20
CA ASN A 187 32.67 -2.93 -45.73
C ASN A 187 33.97 -2.60 -45.00
N PRO A 188 34.55 -3.54 -44.23
CA PRO A 188 35.83 -3.32 -43.60
C PRO A 188 36.93 -3.29 -44.67
N PRO A 189 37.94 -2.41 -44.57
CA PRO A 189 39.06 -2.40 -45.49
C PRO A 189 39.78 -3.75 -45.47
N LEU A 190 40.13 -4.27 -46.66
CA LEU A 190 40.84 -5.54 -46.77
C LEU A 190 42.25 -5.44 -46.15
N GLY A 191 42.94 -4.33 -46.39
CA GLY A 191 44.33 -4.12 -45.98
C GLY A 191 45.31 -4.85 -46.91
N ASN A 192 46.55 -4.98 -46.45
CA ASN A 192 47.56 -5.74 -47.15
C ASN A 192 47.44 -7.23 -46.78
N SER A 193 47.38 -8.08 -47.80
CA SER A 193 47.33 -9.54 -47.68
C SER A 193 48.54 -10.25 -48.30
N SER A 194 49.51 -9.48 -48.80
CA SER A 194 50.65 -10.00 -49.56
C SER A 194 51.97 -9.77 -48.83
N GLY A 195 52.94 -10.66 -49.07
CA GLY A 195 54.26 -10.61 -48.44
C GLY A 195 54.33 -11.35 -47.09
N LYS A 196 55.27 -10.93 -46.25
CA LYS A 196 55.50 -11.53 -44.92
C LYS A 196 54.27 -11.31 -44.03
N VAL A 197 53.92 -12.26 -43.16
CA VAL A 197 52.79 -12.12 -42.22
C VAL A 197 52.86 -10.83 -41.39
N SER A 198 54.06 -10.35 -41.09
CA SER A 198 54.28 -9.08 -40.38
C SER A 198 53.74 -7.84 -41.11
N THR A 199 53.54 -7.91 -42.42
CA THR A 199 53.04 -6.82 -43.26
C THR A 199 51.53 -6.87 -43.47
N TYR A 200 50.84 -7.87 -42.90
CA TYR A 200 49.38 -7.98 -43.00
C TYR A 200 48.72 -6.86 -42.19
N THR A 201 47.64 -6.28 -42.72
CA THR A 201 46.87 -5.20 -42.05
C THR A 201 45.36 -5.41 -42.21
N GLU A 202 44.57 -4.66 -41.44
CA GLU A 202 43.10 -4.60 -41.53
C GLU A 202 42.44 -5.99 -41.50
N THR A 203 41.49 -6.27 -42.40
CA THR A 203 40.74 -7.53 -42.42
C THR A 203 41.64 -8.75 -42.67
N SER A 204 42.69 -8.60 -43.48
CA SER A 204 43.62 -9.69 -43.78
C SER A 204 44.39 -10.15 -42.55
N LEU A 205 44.85 -9.22 -41.71
CA LEU A 205 45.48 -9.56 -40.44
C LEU A 205 44.49 -10.22 -39.48
N ILE A 206 43.26 -9.69 -39.37
CA ILE A 206 42.22 -10.27 -38.51
C ILE A 206 41.93 -11.72 -38.90
N LYS A 207 41.70 -12.00 -40.20
CA LYS A 207 41.46 -13.35 -40.70
C LYS A 207 42.61 -14.30 -40.40
N HIS A 208 43.86 -13.82 -40.53
CA HIS A 208 45.04 -14.61 -40.20
C HIS A 208 45.10 -14.95 -38.70
N GLU A 209 44.89 -13.97 -37.82
CA GLU A 209 44.90 -14.17 -36.37
C GLU A 209 43.74 -15.04 -35.87
N SER A 210 42.55 -14.95 -36.49
CA SER A 210 41.40 -15.80 -36.17
C SER A 210 41.61 -17.27 -36.53
N GLY A 211 42.49 -17.58 -37.47
CA GLY A 211 42.84 -18.97 -37.83
C GLY A 211 43.82 -19.65 -36.88
N LYS A 212 44.43 -18.90 -35.94
CA LYS A 212 45.40 -19.44 -34.98
C LYS A 212 44.70 -20.06 -33.78
N LYS A 213 45.29 -21.14 -33.24
CA LYS A 213 44.87 -21.73 -31.96
C LYS A 213 45.63 -21.16 -30.75
N THR A 214 46.86 -20.68 -30.96
CA THR A 214 47.74 -20.14 -29.92
C THR A 214 48.68 -19.08 -30.53
N ARG A 215 49.42 -18.34 -29.69
CA ARG A 215 50.41 -17.31 -30.11
C ARG A 215 49.80 -16.19 -30.95
N HIS A 216 48.67 -15.66 -30.50
CA HIS A 216 48.07 -14.46 -31.07
C HIS A 216 48.97 -13.24 -30.84
N ILE A 217 48.91 -12.27 -31.75
CA ILE A 217 49.57 -10.99 -31.53
C ILE A 217 48.92 -10.21 -30.37
N ALA A 218 49.68 -9.32 -29.74
CA ALA A 218 49.15 -8.45 -28.69
C ALA A 218 48.02 -7.55 -29.22
N VAL A 219 46.97 -7.36 -28.42
CA VAL A 219 45.77 -6.56 -28.75
C VAL A 219 46.14 -5.15 -29.22
N ARG A 220 47.09 -4.49 -28.56
CA ARG A 220 47.59 -3.16 -28.95
C ARG A 220 48.16 -3.14 -30.38
N LYS A 221 48.87 -4.20 -30.77
CA LYS A 221 49.44 -4.32 -32.12
C LYS A 221 48.35 -4.59 -33.15
N LEU A 222 47.38 -5.44 -32.82
CA LEU A 222 46.21 -5.73 -33.66
C LEU A 222 45.42 -4.44 -33.93
N LEU A 223 45.07 -3.67 -32.90
CA LEU A 223 44.36 -2.41 -33.04
C LEU A 223 45.14 -1.37 -33.85
N LYS A 224 46.46 -1.32 -33.70
CA LYS A 224 47.34 -0.47 -34.51
C LYS A 224 47.34 -0.82 -36.00
N GLN A 225 47.32 -2.11 -36.33
CA GLN A 225 47.46 -2.60 -37.71
C GLN A 225 46.12 -2.84 -38.41
N SER A 226 45.02 -2.94 -37.65
CA SER A 226 43.68 -3.27 -38.16
C SER A 226 42.57 -2.35 -37.62
N GLY A 227 42.91 -1.14 -37.20
CA GLY A 227 41.98 -0.24 -36.50
C GLY A 227 40.70 0.06 -37.30
N LYS A 228 40.83 0.34 -38.61
CA LYS A 228 39.68 0.69 -39.46
C LYS A 228 38.77 -0.51 -39.69
N ALA A 229 39.32 -1.69 -39.94
CA ALA A 229 38.56 -2.93 -40.07
C ALA A 229 37.86 -3.30 -38.77
N ILE A 230 38.53 -3.17 -37.62
CA ILE A 230 37.92 -3.44 -36.31
C ILE A 230 36.77 -2.46 -36.06
N GLN A 231 36.95 -1.16 -36.33
CA GLN A 231 35.91 -0.17 -36.13
C GLN A 231 34.71 -0.40 -37.07
N ALA A 232 34.95 -0.82 -38.32
CA ALA A 232 33.88 -1.21 -39.24
C ALA A 232 33.11 -2.45 -38.78
N LEU A 233 33.80 -3.47 -38.27
CA LEU A 233 33.20 -4.71 -37.79
C LEU A 233 32.51 -4.58 -36.42
N LYS A 234 33.03 -3.68 -35.57
CA LYS A 234 32.59 -3.45 -34.18
C LYS A 234 32.54 -1.93 -33.93
N PRO A 235 31.47 -1.24 -34.38
CA PRO A 235 31.41 0.23 -34.32
C PRO A 235 31.26 0.80 -32.90
N CYS A 236 30.88 -0.03 -31.93
CA CYS A 236 30.75 0.36 -30.52
C CYS A 236 31.88 -0.27 -29.69
N PHE A 237 32.66 0.56 -29.01
CA PHE A 237 33.76 0.14 -28.15
C PHE A 237 33.36 0.35 -26.68
N MET A 238 33.50 -0.68 -25.86
CA MET A 238 33.31 -0.61 -24.41
C MET A 238 34.67 -0.79 -23.74
N MET A 239 35.19 0.26 -23.14
CA MET A 239 36.56 0.30 -22.61
C MET A 239 36.61 1.18 -21.36
N SER A 240 37.44 0.81 -20.38
CA SER A 240 37.80 1.72 -19.29
C SER A 240 38.66 2.88 -19.82
N PRO A 241 38.70 4.05 -19.12
CA PRO A 241 39.56 5.17 -19.51
C PRO A 241 41.03 4.78 -19.73
N MET A 242 41.58 3.94 -18.84
CA MET A 242 42.94 3.41 -18.96
C MET A 242 43.13 2.56 -20.23
N SER A 243 42.13 1.73 -20.57
CA SER A 243 42.14 0.91 -21.78
C SER A 243 42.13 1.77 -23.04
N VAL A 244 41.39 2.88 -23.05
CA VAL A 244 41.41 3.85 -24.16
C VAL A 244 42.82 4.40 -24.37
N ALA A 245 43.49 4.85 -23.31
CA ALA A 245 44.85 5.37 -23.38
C ALA A 245 45.88 4.30 -23.80
N GLN A 246 45.73 3.07 -23.32
CA GLN A 246 46.67 1.98 -23.61
C GLN A 246 46.56 1.43 -25.04
N TYR A 247 45.33 1.30 -25.56
CA TYR A 247 45.05 0.54 -26.77
C TYR A 247 44.72 1.39 -27.99
N LEU A 248 44.09 2.56 -27.83
CA LEU A 248 43.68 3.39 -28.96
C LEU A 248 44.76 4.42 -29.27
N ILE A 249 45.35 4.36 -30.45
CA ILE A 249 46.41 5.29 -30.85
C ILE A 249 45.80 6.66 -31.19
N PRO A 250 46.33 7.78 -30.67
CA PRO A 250 45.86 9.12 -31.03
C PRO A 250 45.82 9.34 -32.55
N GLY A 251 44.74 9.95 -33.05
CA GLY A 251 44.54 10.23 -34.47
C GLY A 251 44.21 9.03 -35.37
N GLN A 252 44.17 7.80 -34.85
CA GLN A 252 43.77 6.62 -35.64
C GLN A 252 42.30 6.23 -35.48
N PHE A 253 41.68 6.62 -34.36
CA PHE A 253 40.30 6.29 -34.02
C PHE A 253 39.53 7.56 -33.74
N GLU A 254 38.41 7.73 -34.42
CA GLU A 254 37.45 8.82 -34.23
C GLU A 254 36.07 8.22 -34.02
N PHE A 255 35.32 8.76 -33.06
CA PHE A 255 33.97 8.32 -32.71
C PHE A 255 33.00 9.49 -32.86
N ASP A 256 31.77 9.18 -33.23
CA ASP A 256 30.69 10.17 -33.34
C ASP A 256 30.09 10.54 -31.98
N LEU A 257 30.21 9.65 -30.99
CA LEU A 257 29.73 9.82 -29.63
C LEU A 257 30.63 9.07 -28.63
N VAL A 258 30.93 9.72 -27.51
CA VAL A 258 31.47 9.09 -26.30
C VAL A 258 30.40 9.15 -25.22
N VAL A 259 30.07 7.99 -24.66
CA VAL A 259 29.20 7.87 -23.48
C VAL A 259 30.09 7.47 -22.31
N MET A 260 30.11 8.30 -21.28
CA MET A 260 30.74 7.99 -19.99
C MET A 260 29.64 7.57 -19.04
N ASP A 261 29.62 6.30 -18.68
CA ASP A 261 28.77 5.77 -17.63
C ASP A 261 29.53 5.72 -16.30
N GLU A 262 28.82 5.76 -15.17
CA GLU A 262 29.42 5.85 -13.83
C GLU A 262 30.46 6.97 -13.69
N ALA A 263 30.19 8.11 -14.34
CA ALA A 263 31.15 9.20 -14.48
C ALA A 263 31.55 9.88 -13.16
N SER A 264 30.80 9.64 -12.07
CA SER A 264 31.21 10.05 -10.72
C SER A 264 32.48 9.34 -10.23
N GLN A 265 32.86 8.21 -10.86
CA GLN A 265 34.05 7.43 -10.53
C GLN A 265 35.23 7.68 -11.48
N ILE A 266 35.06 8.54 -12.48
CA ILE A 266 36.10 8.82 -13.48
C ILE A 266 36.73 10.17 -13.19
N ARG A 267 38.07 10.22 -13.16
CA ARG A 267 38.80 11.47 -13.02
C ARG A 267 38.82 12.26 -14.33
N PRO A 268 38.82 13.60 -14.29
CA PRO A 268 38.92 14.43 -15.49
C PRO A 268 40.12 14.08 -16.39
N GLU A 269 41.29 13.82 -15.80
CA GLU A 269 42.51 13.45 -16.54
C GLU A 269 42.39 12.09 -17.25
N ASP A 270 41.70 11.12 -16.64
CA ASP A 270 41.44 9.81 -17.22
C ASP A 270 40.43 9.92 -18.38
N ALA A 271 39.41 10.75 -18.22
CA ALA A 271 38.35 10.99 -19.20
C ALA A 271 38.87 11.67 -20.48
N LEU A 272 39.89 12.54 -20.38
CA LEU A 272 40.34 13.41 -21.46
C LEU A 272 40.71 12.64 -22.74
N GLY A 273 41.39 11.50 -22.60
CA GLY A 273 41.83 10.68 -23.74
C GLY A 273 40.69 10.08 -24.56
N ALA A 274 39.53 9.85 -23.93
CA ALA A 274 38.31 9.42 -24.61
C ALA A 274 37.57 10.61 -25.22
N ILE A 275 37.43 11.72 -24.48
CA ILE A 275 36.76 12.94 -24.94
C ILE A 275 37.40 13.48 -26.22
N ALA A 276 38.73 13.51 -26.29
CA ALA A 276 39.49 14.03 -27.44
C ALA A 276 39.25 13.27 -28.75
N ARG A 277 38.56 12.11 -28.73
CA ARG A 277 38.29 11.27 -29.91
C ARG A 277 36.86 11.38 -30.41
N SER A 278 36.06 12.27 -29.85
CA SER A 278 34.67 12.45 -30.24
C SER A 278 34.24 13.91 -30.26
N ASN A 279 33.30 14.21 -31.14
CA ASN A 279 32.66 15.53 -31.24
C ASN A 279 31.46 15.67 -30.29
N LYS A 280 30.98 14.57 -29.71
CA LYS A 280 29.83 14.55 -28.80
C LYS A 280 30.17 13.75 -27.56
N LEU A 281 29.73 14.27 -26.42
CA LEU A 281 29.93 13.66 -25.11
C LEU A 281 28.58 13.56 -24.39
N VAL A 282 28.30 12.38 -23.85
CA VAL A 282 27.21 12.14 -22.90
C VAL A 282 27.83 11.63 -21.62
N VAL A 283 27.63 12.37 -20.53
CA VAL A 283 28.15 12.02 -19.19
C VAL A 283 26.96 11.58 -18.34
N VAL A 284 27.01 10.34 -17.87
CA VAL A 284 25.99 9.69 -17.04
C VAL A 284 26.65 9.25 -15.74
N GLY A 285 26.02 9.56 -14.62
CA GLY A 285 26.49 9.17 -13.30
C GLY A 285 25.67 9.84 -12.22
N ASP A 286 26.01 9.53 -10.98
CA ASP A 286 25.29 10.00 -9.82
C ASP A 286 26.24 10.78 -8.88
N PRO A 287 26.04 12.09 -8.68
CA PRO A 287 26.91 12.90 -7.83
C PRO A 287 26.74 12.59 -6.33
N LYS A 288 25.75 11.76 -5.95
CA LYS A 288 25.57 11.21 -4.61
C LYS A 288 26.27 9.83 -4.44
N GLN A 289 26.86 9.35 -5.54
CA GLN A 289 27.89 8.32 -5.76
C GLN A 289 29.17 8.46 -4.94
N LEU A 290 29.95 7.39 -4.83
CA LEU A 290 31.37 7.45 -4.45
C LEU A 290 32.18 8.21 -5.52
N PRO A 291 33.12 9.09 -5.10
CA PRO A 291 34.07 9.74 -6.01
C PRO A 291 35.20 8.77 -6.41
N PRO A 292 36.05 9.14 -7.39
CA PRO A 292 37.21 8.33 -7.78
C PRO A 292 38.21 8.24 -6.60
N THR A 293 38.66 7.03 -6.27
CA THR A 293 39.63 6.81 -5.19
C THR A 293 41.07 6.78 -5.70
N SER A 294 42.00 7.43 -4.97
CA SER A 294 43.45 7.42 -5.26
C SER A 294 44.14 6.21 -4.62
N PHE A 295 43.86 4.99 -5.06
CA PHE A 295 44.48 3.80 -4.46
C PHE A 295 46.01 3.72 -4.69
N PHE A 296 46.51 4.31 -5.79
CA PHE A 296 47.91 4.15 -6.23
C PHE A 296 48.90 5.21 -5.74
N SER A 297 48.46 6.28 -5.07
CA SER A 297 49.39 7.29 -4.55
C SER A 297 50.15 6.85 -3.28
N LYS A 298 49.76 5.74 -2.64
CA LYS A 298 50.34 5.26 -1.37
C LYS A 298 51.60 4.37 -1.49
N THR A 299 52.01 3.90 -2.66
CA THR A 299 53.21 3.03 -2.79
C THR A 299 54.55 3.76 -2.54
N LEU A 300 54.53 5.04 -2.19
CA LEU A 300 55.73 5.85 -1.93
C LEU A 300 55.89 6.35 -0.48
N SER A 301 54.95 6.05 0.43
CA SER A 301 55.02 6.51 1.83
C SER A 301 54.93 5.33 2.81
N ASN A 302 56.08 4.86 3.26
CA ASN A 302 56.24 3.88 4.34
C ASN A 302 56.13 4.57 5.71
N ASP A 303 54.94 4.90 6.18
CA ASP A 303 54.73 5.13 7.61
C ASP A 303 53.35 4.59 8.03
N ASP A 304 53.40 3.69 9.02
CA ASP A 304 52.25 3.12 9.70
C ASP A 304 51.58 4.18 10.58
N GLU A 305 50.41 4.64 10.18
CA GLU A 305 49.24 4.88 11.03
C GLU A 305 48.05 5.15 10.11
N ASP A 306 46.91 4.51 10.41
CA ASP A 306 45.64 4.51 9.65
C ASP A 306 45.00 5.89 9.50
N VAL A 307 45.66 6.78 8.76
CA VAL A 307 45.04 7.94 8.11
C VAL A 307 45.01 7.61 6.62
N ILE A 308 43.93 6.99 6.19
CA ILE A 308 43.55 6.94 4.78
C ILE A 308 43.10 8.35 4.41
N ALA A 309 44.05 9.28 4.26
CA ALA A 309 43.86 10.46 3.43
C ALA A 309 43.94 9.98 1.97
N LEU A 310 42.90 9.30 1.51
CA LEU A 310 42.62 9.23 0.08
C LEU A 310 42.45 10.69 -0.35
N GLU A 311 43.36 11.23 -1.14
CA GLU A 311 43.14 12.53 -1.78
C GLU A 311 41.98 12.35 -2.76
N GLU A 312 40.82 12.82 -2.32
CA GLU A 312 39.56 12.77 -3.05
C GLU A 312 39.65 13.74 -4.24
N SER A 313 39.83 13.19 -5.44
CA SER A 313 39.84 13.96 -6.68
C SER A 313 38.41 14.26 -7.13
N GLU A 314 38.17 15.47 -7.61
CA GLU A 314 36.92 15.83 -8.28
C GLU A 314 36.66 14.88 -9.47
N SER A 315 35.41 14.42 -9.61
CA SER A 315 35.02 13.57 -10.75
C SER A 315 34.74 14.38 -12.01
N ILE A 316 34.87 13.77 -13.19
CA ILE A 316 34.47 14.41 -14.44
C ILE A 316 32.99 14.81 -14.41
N LEU A 317 32.13 14.05 -13.73
CA LEU A 317 30.73 14.38 -13.54
C LEU A 317 30.55 15.71 -12.80
N GLU A 318 31.23 15.88 -11.66
CA GLU A 318 31.16 17.10 -10.86
C GLU A 318 31.69 18.30 -11.63
N SER A 319 32.77 18.13 -12.41
CA SER A 319 33.34 19.20 -13.23
C SER A 319 32.42 19.66 -14.37
N VAL A 320 31.64 18.74 -14.97
CA VAL A 320 30.75 19.10 -16.09
C VAL A 320 29.36 19.59 -15.64
N ILE A 321 28.88 19.21 -14.46
CA ILE A 321 27.57 19.65 -13.93
C ILE A 321 27.37 21.18 -13.97
N PRO A 322 28.33 22.04 -13.55
CA PRO A 322 28.14 23.49 -13.60
C PRO A 322 28.20 24.06 -15.02
N MET A 323 28.78 23.32 -15.98
CA MET A 323 29.01 23.79 -17.35
C MET A 323 27.86 23.46 -18.30
N PHE A 324 27.08 22.41 -18.00
CA PHE A 324 26.06 21.89 -18.91
C PHE A 324 24.69 21.74 -18.27
N LYS A 325 23.64 21.79 -19.11
CA LYS A 325 22.26 21.58 -18.66
C LYS A 325 22.04 20.11 -18.28
N THR A 326 21.90 19.84 -17.00
CA THR A 326 21.67 18.48 -16.48
C THR A 326 20.24 17.98 -16.75
N ARG A 327 20.06 16.66 -16.77
CA ARG A 327 18.77 15.97 -16.77
C ARG A 327 18.82 14.91 -15.69
N ARG A 328 17.90 15.01 -14.71
CA ARG A 328 17.79 14.04 -13.63
C ARG A 328 16.79 12.96 -13.99
N LEU A 329 17.21 11.71 -13.92
CA LEU A 329 16.33 10.55 -13.96
C LEU A 329 15.71 10.39 -12.56
N ARG A 330 14.38 10.37 -12.48
CA ARG A 330 13.67 10.39 -11.20
C ARG A 330 13.09 9.04 -10.80
N TRP A 331 12.78 8.18 -11.76
CA TRP A 331 12.13 6.89 -11.47
C TRP A 331 13.13 5.90 -10.91
N HIS A 332 12.85 5.40 -9.72
CA HIS A 332 13.59 4.29 -9.12
C HIS A 332 12.78 3.00 -9.25
N TYR A 333 13.30 2.04 -10.00
CA TYR A 333 12.61 0.77 -10.30
C TYR A 333 13.48 -0.45 -9.98
N ARG A 334 14.62 -0.27 -9.31
CA ARG A 334 15.50 -1.37 -8.89
C ARG A 334 14.93 -2.13 -7.69
N SER A 335 14.51 -1.38 -6.68
CA SER A 335 14.03 -1.97 -5.42
C SER A 335 12.61 -2.49 -5.58
N ARG A 336 12.39 -3.75 -5.18
CA ARG A 336 11.08 -4.39 -5.14
C ARG A 336 10.19 -3.86 -4.01
N HIS A 337 10.81 -3.26 -3.00
CA HIS A 337 10.14 -2.66 -1.87
C HIS A 337 10.67 -1.25 -1.63
N GLU A 338 9.78 -0.30 -1.40
CA GLU A 338 10.08 1.12 -1.20
C GLU A 338 11.01 1.36 -0.01
N SER A 339 10.89 0.56 1.05
CA SER A 339 11.70 0.71 2.28
C SER A 339 13.20 0.64 2.01
N LEU A 340 13.63 -0.13 1.00
CA LEU A 340 15.04 -0.28 0.64
C LEU A 340 15.69 1.04 0.16
N ILE A 341 14.90 1.93 -0.42
CA ILE A 341 15.39 3.18 -1.03
C ILE A 341 14.83 4.42 -0.32
N ALA A 342 13.75 4.30 0.44
CA ALA A 342 13.06 5.41 1.09
C ALA A 342 14.01 6.26 1.94
N PHE A 343 14.86 5.61 2.75
CA PHE A 343 15.88 6.30 3.54
C PHE A 343 16.83 7.12 2.67
N SER A 344 17.44 6.49 1.66
CA SER A 344 18.39 7.16 0.77
C SER A 344 17.73 8.29 -0.01
N ASN A 345 16.48 8.10 -0.47
CA ASN A 345 15.71 9.13 -1.18
C ASN A 345 15.55 10.38 -0.32
N GLN A 346 15.15 10.20 0.94
CA GLN A 346 14.99 11.29 1.89
C GLN A 346 16.33 11.96 2.23
N GLN A 347 17.35 11.18 2.57
CA GLN A 347 18.60 11.71 3.12
C GLN A 347 19.58 12.27 2.09
N PHE A 348 19.57 11.73 0.85
CA PHE A 348 20.58 12.04 -0.15
C PHE A 348 20.03 12.67 -1.43
N TYR A 349 18.73 12.50 -1.70
CA TYR A 349 18.09 12.89 -2.96
C TYR A 349 16.97 13.91 -2.80
N ASP A 350 16.79 14.47 -1.60
CA ASP A 350 15.78 15.48 -1.27
C ASP A 350 14.35 15.02 -1.58
N SER A 351 14.08 13.71 -1.43
CA SER A 351 12.80 13.06 -1.77
C SER A 351 12.33 13.28 -3.21
N ASN A 352 13.25 13.58 -4.13
CA ASN A 352 12.92 13.87 -5.52
C ASN A 352 12.85 12.61 -6.40
N LEU A 353 13.30 11.45 -5.93
CA LEU A 353 13.09 10.20 -6.65
C LEU A 353 11.63 9.76 -6.50
N ILE A 354 11.06 9.29 -7.60
CA ILE A 354 9.73 8.71 -7.70
C ILE A 354 9.88 7.22 -7.41
N LEU A 355 9.27 6.78 -6.32
CA LEU A 355 9.30 5.39 -5.85
C LEU A 355 7.97 4.73 -6.16
N PHE A 356 7.99 3.48 -6.60
CA PHE A 356 6.76 2.71 -6.83
C PHE A 356 6.48 1.87 -5.59
N PRO A 357 5.23 1.87 -5.06
CA PRO A 357 4.90 1.08 -3.88
C PRO A 357 4.96 -0.42 -4.19
N SER A 358 5.30 -1.21 -3.19
CA SER A 358 5.15 -2.66 -3.16
C SER A 358 3.69 -3.06 -2.93
N PRO A 359 3.21 -4.18 -3.50
CA PRO A 359 1.91 -4.74 -3.15
C PRO A 359 1.89 -5.39 -1.76
N PHE A 360 3.04 -5.42 -1.06
CA PHE A 360 3.18 -5.91 0.30
C PHE A 360 3.59 -4.74 1.19
N GLN A 361 2.80 -4.44 2.24
CA GLN A 361 3.12 -3.43 3.26
C GLN A 361 4.14 -3.95 4.27
N GLU A 362 3.96 -5.19 4.71
CA GLU A 362 4.88 -5.95 5.55
C GLU A 362 5.15 -7.30 4.88
N SER A 363 6.42 -7.69 4.74
CA SER A 363 6.78 -8.93 4.07
C SER A 363 8.08 -9.50 4.60
N ASP A 364 8.08 -10.78 4.98
CA ASP A 364 9.31 -11.51 5.35
C ASP A 364 10.28 -11.66 4.16
N GLU A 365 9.78 -11.57 2.94
CA GLU A 365 10.56 -11.76 1.71
C GLU A 365 11.17 -10.44 1.17
N PHE A 366 10.60 -9.29 1.52
CA PHE A 366 10.96 -7.99 0.95
C PHE A 366 11.24 -6.91 2.00
N GLY A 367 12.10 -5.95 1.67
CA GLY A 367 12.40 -4.80 2.54
C GLY A 367 13.60 -4.99 3.47
N ILE A 368 13.63 -4.24 4.57
CA ILE A 368 14.79 -4.19 5.50
C ILE A 368 14.47 -5.02 6.74
N ARG A 369 15.46 -5.82 7.19
CA ARG A 369 15.40 -6.64 8.39
C ARG A 369 16.59 -6.33 9.29
N PHE A 370 16.30 -5.87 10.50
CA PHE A 370 17.32 -5.58 11.51
C PHE A 370 17.50 -6.76 12.46
N ASN A 371 18.74 -7.22 12.59
CA ASN A 371 19.14 -8.31 13.48
C ASN A 371 20.15 -7.76 14.49
N LYS A 372 19.73 -7.62 15.75
CA LYS A 372 20.60 -7.19 16.85
C LYS A 372 21.49 -8.35 17.30
N VAL A 373 22.80 -8.14 17.33
CA VAL A 373 23.78 -9.12 17.80
C VAL A 373 24.28 -8.71 19.19
N GLU A 374 23.53 -9.08 20.23
CA GLU A 374 23.74 -8.64 21.62
C GLU A 374 25.14 -8.95 22.17
N ARG A 375 25.74 -10.06 21.74
CA ARG A 375 27.03 -10.54 22.26
C ARG A 375 28.24 -10.14 21.42
N GLY A 376 28.04 -9.35 20.38
CA GLY A 376 29.13 -9.02 19.47
C GLY A 376 30.12 -8.04 20.06
N ARG A 377 31.39 -8.32 19.79
CA ARG A 377 32.53 -7.57 20.33
C ARG A 377 33.39 -7.08 19.20
N PHE A 378 33.57 -5.77 19.12
CA PHE A 378 34.46 -5.16 18.14
C PHE A 378 35.87 -5.06 18.71
N GLN A 379 36.76 -5.96 18.29
CA GLN A 379 38.15 -6.02 18.72
C GLN A 379 39.05 -6.10 17.50
N THR A 380 40.15 -5.34 17.50
CA THR A 380 41.16 -5.33 16.42
C THR A 380 40.59 -5.20 15.00
N GLY A 381 39.51 -4.43 14.86
CA GLY A 381 38.85 -4.20 13.57
C GLY A 381 37.82 -5.25 13.16
N ARG A 382 37.52 -6.23 14.01
CA ARG A 382 36.60 -7.36 13.72
C ARG A 382 35.52 -7.50 14.77
N ASN A 383 34.35 -7.99 14.35
CA ASN A 383 33.27 -8.46 15.21
C ASN A 383 32.92 -9.89 14.82
N VAL A 384 33.52 -10.84 15.55
CA VAL A 384 33.48 -12.27 15.22
C VAL A 384 32.05 -12.82 15.36
N GLU A 385 31.29 -12.35 16.35
CA GLU A 385 29.90 -12.76 16.52
C GLU A 385 29.02 -12.27 15.36
N GLU A 386 29.15 -11.00 14.96
CA GLU A 386 28.43 -10.53 13.77
C GLU A 386 28.83 -11.31 12.51
N ALA A 387 30.13 -11.58 12.33
CA ALA A 387 30.61 -12.34 11.17
C ALA A 387 30.03 -13.75 11.13
N ARG A 388 29.91 -14.41 12.29
CA ARG A 388 29.29 -15.74 12.43
C ARG A 388 27.81 -15.71 12.08
N GLU A 389 27.06 -14.75 12.59
CA GLU A 389 25.62 -14.61 12.29
C GLU A 389 25.39 -14.30 10.80
N VAL A 390 26.22 -13.44 10.20
CA VAL A 390 26.18 -13.14 8.76
C VAL A 390 26.50 -14.38 7.93
N ALA A 391 27.53 -15.15 8.29
CA ALA A 391 27.88 -16.38 7.60
C ALA A 391 26.77 -17.44 7.72
N ALA A 392 26.13 -17.55 8.89
CA ALA A 392 24.99 -18.45 9.11
C ALA A 392 23.77 -18.03 8.27
N ALA A 393 23.47 -16.73 8.20
CA ALA A 393 22.40 -16.21 7.35
C ALA A 393 22.67 -16.46 5.85
N ALA A 394 23.92 -16.27 5.41
CA ALA A 394 24.34 -16.60 4.05
C ALA A 394 24.20 -18.10 3.74
N ALA A 395 24.61 -18.96 4.68
CA ALA A 395 24.47 -20.41 4.56
C ALA A 395 23.00 -20.84 4.46
N LYS A 396 22.12 -20.25 5.27
CA LYS A 396 20.67 -20.47 5.20
C LYS A 396 20.12 -20.05 3.84
N HIS A 397 20.46 -18.84 3.37
CA HIS A 397 20.05 -18.33 2.06
C HIS A 397 20.47 -19.26 0.92
N LEU A 398 21.72 -19.72 0.90
CA LEU A 398 22.22 -20.61 -0.16
C LEU A 398 21.50 -21.97 -0.21
N LYS A 399 20.94 -22.42 0.92
CA LYS A 399 20.18 -23.67 1.01
C LYS A 399 18.72 -23.49 0.61
N GLU A 400 18.07 -22.45 1.11
CA GLU A 400 16.62 -22.24 1.02
C GLU A 400 16.20 -21.40 -0.20
N HIS A 401 17.06 -20.49 -0.67
CA HIS A 401 16.77 -19.50 -1.71
C HIS A 401 17.86 -19.47 -2.80
N SER A 402 18.25 -20.65 -3.30
CA SER A 402 19.36 -20.77 -4.27
C SER A 402 19.08 -20.13 -5.64
N ASP A 403 17.83 -19.75 -5.92
CA ASP A 403 17.40 -19.02 -7.11
C ASP A 403 17.62 -17.50 -7.00
N GLU A 404 17.91 -17.00 -5.80
CA GLU A 404 18.12 -15.58 -5.54
C GLU A 404 19.59 -15.25 -5.31
N SER A 405 20.06 -14.18 -5.93
CA SER A 405 21.45 -13.73 -5.79
C SER A 405 21.67 -13.06 -4.43
N VAL A 406 22.83 -13.32 -3.80
CA VAL A 406 23.17 -12.79 -2.46
C VAL A 406 24.54 -12.12 -2.46
N GLY A 407 24.70 -11.06 -1.68
CA GLY A 407 25.98 -10.39 -1.44
C GLY A 407 26.16 -10.05 0.03
N LEU A 408 27.37 -10.29 0.55
CA LEU A 408 27.73 -9.97 1.93
C LEU A 408 28.61 -8.71 1.93
N VAL A 409 28.29 -7.76 2.80
CA VAL A 409 29.02 -6.50 2.91
C VAL A 409 29.48 -6.24 4.33
N ALA A 410 30.75 -5.88 4.48
CA ALA A 410 31.36 -5.46 5.73
C ALA A 410 31.75 -3.98 5.70
N MET A 411 31.83 -3.32 6.85
CA MET A 411 32.23 -1.91 6.90
C MET A 411 33.73 -1.69 6.71
N ASN A 412 34.55 -2.72 6.92
CA ASN A 412 36.00 -2.68 6.73
C ASN A 412 36.53 -4.01 6.16
N THR A 413 37.81 -4.01 5.77
CA THR A 413 38.47 -5.17 5.16
C THR A 413 38.73 -6.31 6.16
N GLN A 414 39.05 -6.00 7.43
CA GLN A 414 39.31 -7.03 8.43
C GLN A 414 38.07 -7.88 8.70
N GLN A 415 36.89 -7.26 8.75
CA GLN A 415 35.61 -7.94 8.92
C GLN A 415 35.20 -8.71 7.66
N GLN A 416 35.52 -8.19 6.46
CA GLN A 416 35.32 -8.94 5.22
C GLN A 416 36.04 -10.30 5.28
N ALA A 417 37.32 -10.30 5.64
CA ALA A 417 38.12 -11.51 5.78
C ALA A 417 37.60 -12.44 6.91
N GLU A 418 37.07 -11.87 7.99
CA GLU A 418 36.45 -12.65 9.06
C GLU A 418 35.17 -13.36 8.58
N ILE A 419 34.30 -12.67 7.83
CA ILE A 419 33.09 -13.27 7.24
C ILE A 419 33.47 -14.40 6.26
N GLU A 420 34.46 -14.18 5.41
CA GLU A 420 35.01 -15.21 4.51
C GLU A 420 35.45 -16.45 5.30
N MET A 421 36.23 -16.24 6.38
CA MET A 421 36.71 -17.32 7.24
C MET A 421 35.57 -18.10 7.91
N GLN A 422 34.56 -17.42 8.46
CA GLN A 422 33.42 -18.07 9.11
C GLN A 422 32.58 -18.86 8.10
N LEU A 423 32.37 -18.33 6.89
CA LEU A 423 31.64 -19.03 5.84
C LEU A 423 32.39 -20.27 5.34
N ASP A 424 33.70 -20.15 5.13
CA ASP A 424 34.56 -21.28 4.74
C ASP A 424 34.58 -22.37 5.82
N GLN A 425 34.55 -21.99 7.10
CA GLN A 425 34.46 -22.94 8.21
C GLN A 425 33.11 -23.68 8.20
N LEU A 426 32.00 -22.97 8.05
CA LEU A 426 30.67 -23.60 7.93
C LEU A 426 30.60 -24.55 6.73
N ALA A 427 31.23 -24.20 5.60
CA ALA A 427 31.25 -25.06 4.41
C ALA A 427 32.05 -26.34 4.62
N LYS A 428 33.11 -26.31 5.46
CA LYS A 428 33.86 -27.53 5.83
C LYS A 428 33.05 -28.47 6.72
N ASP A 429 32.26 -27.89 7.61
CA ASP A 429 31.47 -28.64 8.59
C ASP A 429 30.13 -29.16 8.01
N ASP A 430 29.68 -28.60 6.88
CA ASP A 430 28.43 -28.95 6.20
C ASP A 430 28.62 -29.20 4.69
N SER A 431 28.61 -30.49 4.32
CA SER A 431 28.76 -30.92 2.92
C SER A 431 27.69 -30.35 1.99
N LEU A 432 26.45 -30.16 2.45
CA LEU A 432 25.38 -29.59 1.62
C LEU A 432 25.67 -28.12 1.29
N LEU A 433 26.20 -27.37 2.25
CA LEU A 433 26.60 -25.99 2.03
C LEU A 433 27.78 -25.89 1.04
N SER A 434 28.76 -26.78 1.16
CA SER A 434 29.89 -26.84 0.22
C SER A 434 29.42 -27.02 -1.23
N ASP A 435 28.54 -27.99 -1.46
CA ASP A 435 27.99 -28.25 -2.81
C ASP A 435 27.21 -27.04 -3.36
N LYS A 436 26.44 -26.37 -2.50
CA LYS A 436 25.68 -25.16 -2.87
C LYS A 436 26.60 -23.98 -3.21
N LEU A 437 27.71 -23.81 -2.50
CA LEU A 437 28.70 -22.77 -2.79
C LEU A 437 29.38 -23.00 -4.14
N ASP A 438 29.77 -24.23 -4.46
CA ASP A 438 30.41 -24.55 -5.73
C ASP A 438 29.47 -24.37 -6.93
N TYR A 439 28.19 -24.74 -6.75
CA TYR A 439 27.16 -24.42 -7.72
C TYR A 439 26.99 -22.91 -7.90
N ASN A 440 26.91 -22.15 -6.81
CA ASN A 440 26.74 -20.71 -6.83
C ASN A 440 27.91 -19.97 -7.51
N ARG A 441 29.16 -20.43 -7.33
CA ARG A 441 30.35 -19.89 -8.01
C ARG A 441 30.25 -19.96 -9.54
N SER A 442 29.48 -20.90 -10.06
CA SER A 442 29.26 -21.11 -11.50
C SER A 442 28.02 -20.39 -12.04
N SER A 443 27.27 -19.70 -11.19
CA SER A 443 26.07 -18.94 -11.59
C SER A 443 26.43 -17.61 -12.26
N ASP A 444 25.45 -17.01 -12.94
CA ASP A 444 25.61 -15.70 -13.59
C ASP A 444 25.83 -14.56 -12.57
N GLU A 445 25.27 -14.68 -11.36
CA GLU A 445 25.38 -13.71 -10.26
C GLU A 445 25.90 -14.39 -8.98
N PRO A 446 27.19 -14.77 -8.91
CA PRO A 446 27.75 -15.49 -7.77
C PRO A 446 27.72 -14.65 -6.50
N LEU A 447 27.74 -15.31 -5.34
CA LEU A 447 27.94 -14.71 -4.03
C LEU A 447 29.21 -13.87 -4.06
N PHE A 448 29.11 -12.63 -3.58
CA PHE A 448 30.29 -11.83 -3.28
C PHE A 448 30.38 -11.55 -1.78
N ILE A 449 31.61 -11.36 -1.30
CA ILE A 449 31.91 -10.83 0.03
C ILE A 449 32.84 -9.65 -0.20
N LYS A 450 32.38 -8.43 0.14
CA LYS A 450 33.09 -7.19 -0.15
C LYS A 450 33.01 -6.22 1.01
N ASN A 451 33.97 -5.31 1.11
CA ASN A 451 33.90 -4.19 2.04
C ASN A 451 33.13 -3.01 1.42
N LEU A 452 32.82 -2.02 2.27
CA LEU A 452 32.11 -0.79 1.91
C LEU A 452 32.74 0.00 0.74
N GLU A 453 34.06 -0.13 0.53
CA GLU A 453 34.76 0.58 -0.55
C GLU A 453 34.66 -0.11 -1.91
N ASN A 454 34.47 -1.44 -1.91
CA ASN A 454 34.54 -2.27 -3.11
C ASN A 454 33.18 -2.73 -3.65
N VAL A 455 32.08 -2.46 -2.94
CA VAL A 455 30.72 -2.92 -3.30
C VAL A 455 30.06 -2.11 -4.43
N GLN A 456 30.72 -1.06 -4.94
CA GLN A 456 30.12 -0.18 -5.94
C GLN A 456 29.93 -0.89 -7.28
N GLY A 457 28.78 -0.64 -7.93
CA GLY A 457 28.42 -1.24 -9.20
C GLY A 457 27.86 -2.67 -9.10
N ASP A 458 28.08 -3.37 -7.98
CA ASP A 458 27.42 -4.63 -7.71
C ASP A 458 26.00 -4.41 -7.18
N GLU A 459 25.12 -5.37 -7.44
CA GLU A 459 23.78 -5.43 -6.89
C GLU A 459 23.35 -6.89 -6.78
N ARG A 460 22.51 -7.22 -5.79
CA ARG A 460 22.00 -8.58 -5.56
C ARG A 460 20.55 -8.52 -5.12
N ASP A 461 19.83 -9.63 -5.27
CA ASP A 461 18.48 -9.74 -4.73
C ASP A 461 18.49 -9.55 -3.21
N VAL A 462 19.48 -10.13 -2.54
CA VAL A 462 19.68 -10.05 -1.10
C VAL A 462 21.03 -9.45 -0.78
N ILE A 463 21.05 -8.45 0.09
CA ILE A 463 22.29 -7.90 0.65
C ILE A 463 22.27 -8.12 2.16
N ILE A 464 23.30 -8.79 2.67
CA ILE A 464 23.51 -9.02 4.11
C ILE A 464 24.67 -8.14 4.55
N ILE A 465 24.44 -7.28 5.53
CA ILE A 465 25.39 -6.26 5.98
C ILE A 465 25.80 -6.57 7.41
N SER A 466 27.10 -6.72 7.67
CA SER A 466 27.68 -6.61 9.00
C SER A 466 28.05 -5.15 9.25
N MET A 467 27.38 -4.51 10.21
CA MET A 467 27.72 -3.14 10.62
C MET A 467 29.12 -3.07 11.24
N THR A 468 29.71 -4.19 11.64
CA THR A 468 31.09 -4.39 12.09
C THR A 468 31.39 -3.74 13.45
N TYR A 469 30.96 -2.50 13.65
CA TYR A 469 31.22 -1.73 14.86
C TYR A 469 30.35 -2.19 16.02
N GLY A 470 30.91 -2.09 17.22
CA GLY A 470 30.29 -2.52 18.46
C GLY A 470 31.17 -2.17 19.65
N PRO A 471 30.78 -2.57 20.87
CA PRO A 471 31.61 -2.37 22.04
C PRO A 471 32.78 -3.37 22.07
N GLU A 472 33.90 -3.03 22.72
CA GLU A 472 35.02 -3.96 22.88
C GLU A 472 34.69 -5.13 23.83
N GLN A 473 33.78 -4.90 24.77
CA GLN A 473 33.29 -5.86 25.75
C GLN A 473 31.76 -5.86 25.71
N ILE A 474 31.13 -7.00 26.02
CA ILE A 474 29.67 -7.14 26.00
C ILE A 474 29.04 -6.11 26.95
N GLY A 475 28.08 -5.33 26.45
CA GLY A 475 27.42 -4.25 27.21
C GLY A 475 28.29 -3.01 27.45
N GLY A 476 29.49 -2.94 26.86
CA GLY A 476 30.39 -1.79 26.97
C GLY A 476 29.96 -0.59 26.13
N LYS A 477 30.70 0.52 26.26
CA LYS A 477 30.48 1.71 25.41
C LYS A 477 31.05 1.50 24.01
N ILE A 478 30.37 2.07 23.02
CA ILE A 478 30.79 2.01 21.62
C ILE A 478 31.71 3.19 21.27
N HIS A 479 32.83 2.87 20.64
CA HIS A 479 33.77 3.85 20.13
C HIS A 479 33.16 4.62 18.95
N GLN A 480 33.22 5.94 18.98
CA GLN A 480 32.65 6.82 17.94
C GLN A 480 33.58 6.96 16.69
N ARG A 481 34.34 5.89 16.39
CA ARG A 481 35.31 5.81 15.30
C ARG A 481 34.87 4.73 14.30
N PHE A 482 34.03 5.12 13.36
CA PHE A 482 33.43 4.33 12.29
C PHE A 482 34.27 4.37 10.99
N GLY A 483 35.60 4.44 11.12
CA GLY A 483 36.55 4.42 10.01
C GLY A 483 36.18 5.36 8.84
N PRO A 484 35.96 4.83 7.62
CA PRO A 484 35.71 5.65 6.44
C PRO A 484 34.39 6.44 6.51
N ILE A 485 33.46 6.11 7.41
CA ILE A 485 32.19 6.81 7.59
C ILE A 485 32.40 8.17 8.27
N ASN A 486 33.43 8.32 9.10
CA ASN A 486 33.75 9.60 9.76
C ASN A 486 34.26 10.66 8.78
N THR A 487 34.67 10.29 7.57
CA THR A 487 35.14 11.24 6.54
C THR A 487 34.01 12.13 6.02
N ASN A 488 34.36 13.24 5.37
CA ASN A 488 33.38 14.19 4.81
C ASN A 488 32.50 13.57 3.71
N VAL A 489 33.00 12.55 3.01
CA VAL A 489 32.25 11.79 1.98
C VAL A 489 31.76 10.43 2.49
N GLY A 490 31.89 10.13 3.79
CA GLY A 490 31.43 8.87 4.37
C GLY A 490 29.94 8.58 4.11
N TRP A 491 29.12 9.62 3.97
CA TRP A 491 27.72 9.50 3.59
C TRP A 491 27.49 8.94 2.18
N ARG A 492 28.43 9.16 1.23
CA ARG A 492 28.36 8.61 -0.14
C ARG A 492 28.53 7.09 -0.12
N ARG A 493 29.44 6.58 0.71
CA ARG A 493 29.65 5.15 0.95
C ARG A 493 28.37 4.48 1.47
N LEU A 494 27.73 5.11 2.45
CA LEU A 494 26.45 4.63 3.00
C LEU A 494 25.34 4.64 1.95
N ASN A 495 25.21 5.70 1.15
CA ASN A 495 24.24 5.76 0.06
C ASN A 495 24.46 4.64 -0.98
N VAL A 496 25.72 4.33 -1.32
CA VAL A 496 26.03 3.18 -2.18
C VAL A 496 25.55 1.90 -1.50
N LEU A 497 25.96 1.63 -0.27
CA LEU A 497 25.60 0.43 0.48
C LEU A 497 24.08 0.21 0.56
N PHE A 498 23.33 1.24 0.93
CA PHE A 498 21.89 1.15 1.14
C PHE A 498 21.10 0.94 -0.16
N THR A 499 21.73 1.13 -1.32
CA THR A 499 21.08 1.01 -2.63
C THR A 499 21.48 -0.26 -3.41
N ARG A 500 22.17 -1.20 -2.78
CA ARG A 500 22.67 -2.43 -3.41
C ARG A 500 21.64 -3.57 -3.53
N SER A 501 20.61 -3.56 -2.67
CA SER A 501 19.61 -4.64 -2.63
C SER A 501 18.45 -4.40 -3.59
N LYS A 502 18.06 -5.45 -4.32
CA LYS A 502 16.85 -5.46 -5.16
C LYS A 502 15.61 -5.90 -4.36
N LYS A 503 15.67 -6.95 -3.54
CA LYS A 503 14.50 -7.53 -2.84
C LYS A 503 14.50 -7.29 -1.34
N ARG A 504 15.59 -7.68 -0.64
CA ARG A 504 15.69 -7.58 0.82
C ARG A 504 17.09 -7.27 1.33
N MET A 505 17.15 -6.61 2.48
CA MET A 505 18.39 -6.21 3.13
C MET A 505 18.39 -6.67 4.58
N HIS A 506 19.37 -7.50 4.95
CA HIS A 506 19.56 -7.92 6.33
C HIS A 506 20.69 -7.13 6.97
N ILE A 507 20.39 -6.41 8.04
CA ILE A 507 21.36 -5.62 8.80
C ILE A 507 21.69 -6.39 10.07
N PHE A 508 22.95 -6.76 10.26
CA PHE A 508 23.47 -7.32 11.50
C PHE A 508 24.27 -6.26 12.22
N SER A 509 23.90 -5.94 13.47
CA SER A 509 24.61 -4.95 14.27
C SER A 509 24.63 -5.27 15.75
N SER A 510 25.79 -5.13 16.37
CA SER A 510 25.96 -5.15 17.83
C SER A 510 25.71 -3.79 18.49
N MET A 511 25.56 -2.73 17.71
CA MET A 511 25.22 -1.38 18.18
C MET A 511 23.82 -0.98 17.73
N GLY A 512 23.24 0.01 18.39
CA GLY A 512 21.95 0.58 18.06
C GLY A 512 22.05 2.06 17.74
N SER A 513 20.95 2.66 17.31
CA SER A 513 20.92 4.10 16.97
C SER A 513 21.29 4.99 18.17
N ALA A 514 20.83 4.62 19.37
CA ALA A 514 21.10 5.33 20.62
C ALA A 514 22.60 5.37 20.99
N ASP A 515 23.38 4.39 20.52
CA ASP A 515 24.81 4.28 20.82
C ASP A 515 25.68 5.24 19.99
N ILE A 516 25.13 5.80 18.89
CA ILE A 516 25.84 6.71 18.00
C ILE A 516 25.60 8.15 18.47
N LEU A 517 26.66 8.82 18.94
CA LEU A 517 26.60 10.17 19.44
C LEU A 517 26.75 11.17 18.30
N VAL A 518 25.68 11.90 18.00
CA VAL A 518 25.66 12.95 16.98
C VAL A 518 25.68 14.31 17.65
N SER A 519 26.59 15.18 17.19
CA SER A 519 26.72 16.59 17.59
C SER A 519 26.82 17.46 16.34
N GLU A 520 26.80 18.79 16.48
CA GLU A 520 26.99 19.72 15.35
C GLU A 520 28.32 19.52 14.61
N ARG A 521 29.33 18.92 15.26
CA ARG A 521 30.63 18.61 14.66
C ARG A 521 30.71 17.23 14.01
N SER A 522 29.68 16.39 14.17
CA SER A 522 29.67 15.05 13.59
C SER A 522 29.60 15.14 12.07
N SER A 523 30.35 14.28 11.37
CA SER A 523 30.28 14.25 9.91
C SER A 523 28.89 13.81 9.45
N ARG A 524 28.49 14.23 8.25
CA ARG A 524 27.23 13.80 7.64
C ARG A 524 27.10 12.27 7.59
N GLY A 525 28.22 11.55 7.41
CA GLY A 525 28.25 10.10 7.41
C GLY A 525 27.80 9.50 8.75
N VAL A 526 28.32 10.01 9.88
CA VAL A 526 27.95 9.54 11.23
C VAL A 526 26.47 9.80 11.51
N SER A 527 25.96 11.00 11.19
CA SER A 527 24.53 11.31 11.35
C SER A 527 23.65 10.41 10.49
N SER A 528 24.07 10.15 9.24
CA SER A 528 23.33 9.25 8.34
C SER A 528 23.32 7.80 8.85
N LEU A 529 24.43 7.31 9.42
CA LEU A 529 24.49 5.98 10.01
C LEU A 529 23.52 5.83 11.19
N ARG A 530 23.48 6.83 12.09
CA ARG A 530 22.52 6.87 13.21
C ARG A 530 21.08 6.79 12.71
N TYR A 531 20.70 7.71 11.82
CA TYR A 531 19.32 7.76 11.30
C TYR A 531 18.95 6.49 10.53
N PHE A 532 19.91 5.86 9.85
CA PHE A 532 19.65 4.60 9.16
C PHE A 532 19.39 3.46 10.15
N LEU A 533 20.19 3.34 11.21
CA LEU A 533 19.95 2.34 12.26
C LEU A 533 18.61 2.57 12.95
N GLU A 534 18.27 3.82 13.25
CA GLU A 534 16.98 4.19 13.83
C GLU A 534 15.82 3.81 12.92
N TYR A 535 15.97 3.99 11.61
CA TYR A 535 15.01 3.53 10.61
C TYR A 535 14.90 1.99 10.58
N CYS A 536 16.02 1.29 10.67
CA CYS A 536 16.05 -0.18 10.71
C CYS A 536 15.40 -0.74 11.98
N GLU A 537 15.59 -0.07 13.12
CA GLU A 537 15.05 -0.46 14.44
C GLU A 537 13.55 -0.19 14.55
N SER A 538 13.10 0.99 14.10
CA SER A 538 11.72 1.44 14.27
C SER A 538 10.80 1.07 13.11
N GLY A 539 11.35 0.81 11.92
CA GLY A 539 10.58 0.67 10.67
C GLY A 539 10.01 1.99 10.13
N HIS A 540 10.13 3.10 10.87
CA HIS A 540 9.55 4.39 10.53
C HIS A 540 10.65 5.40 10.22
N LEU A 541 10.51 6.12 9.10
CA LEU A 541 11.33 7.30 8.86
C LEU A 541 10.74 8.43 9.70
N HIS A 542 11.55 9.13 10.50
CA HIS A 542 11.11 10.26 11.34
C HIS A 542 10.39 11.41 10.59
N HIS A 543 10.31 11.36 9.26
CA HIS A 543 9.54 12.29 8.43
C HIS A 543 8.72 11.60 7.31
N ALA A 544 8.47 10.28 7.39
CA ALA A 544 7.48 9.68 6.49
C ALA A 544 6.09 10.12 6.96
N GLN A 545 5.54 11.14 6.30
CA GLN A 545 4.10 11.38 6.37
C GLN A 545 3.42 10.13 5.78
N HIS A 546 2.90 9.26 6.64
CA HIS A 546 1.78 8.42 6.26
C HIS A 546 0.71 9.38 5.76
N THR A 547 0.45 9.32 4.46
CA THR A 547 -0.33 10.34 3.79
C THR A 547 -1.75 10.37 4.33
N GLY A 548 -2.31 9.21 4.74
CA GLY A 548 -3.72 9.10 5.13
C GLY A 548 -4.62 9.81 4.12
N LYS A 549 -4.16 9.89 2.86
CA LYS A 549 -4.69 10.84 1.91
C LYS A 549 -6.06 10.31 1.52
N PRO A 550 -7.10 11.14 1.60
CA PRO A 550 -8.37 10.75 1.00
C PRO A 550 -8.15 10.51 -0.50
N ALA A 551 -9.05 9.75 -1.09
CA ALA A 551 -9.12 9.63 -2.54
C ALA A 551 -9.09 11.02 -3.20
N ASP A 552 -8.41 11.14 -4.35
CA ASP A 552 -8.19 12.43 -5.02
C ASP A 552 -9.45 12.91 -5.77
N SER A 553 -10.45 12.02 -5.94
CA SER A 553 -11.68 12.32 -6.66
C SER A 553 -12.90 11.57 -6.10
N ASP A 554 -14.09 12.17 -6.24
CA ASP A 554 -15.38 11.52 -5.91
C ASP A 554 -15.60 10.24 -6.74
N PHE A 555 -14.98 10.16 -7.92
CA PHE A 555 -14.98 8.97 -8.75
C PHE A 555 -14.25 7.79 -8.08
N GLU A 556 -13.04 8.03 -7.55
CA GLU A 556 -12.31 7.02 -6.77
C GLU A 556 -13.10 6.58 -5.54
N ILE A 557 -13.73 7.51 -4.82
CA ILE A 557 -14.59 7.21 -3.65
C ILE A 557 -15.76 6.31 -4.07
N ALA A 558 -16.40 6.60 -5.20
CA ALA A 558 -17.51 5.79 -5.70
C ALA A 558 -17.06 4.35 -6.02
N VAL A 559 -15.88 4.18 -6.63
CA VAL A 559 -15.30 2.86 -6.90
C VAL A 559 -14.98 2.11 -5.60
N MET A 560 -14.38 2.79 -4.62
CA MET A 560 -14.09 2.20 -3.30
C MET A 560 -15.36 1.72 -2.59
N HIS A 561 -16.40 2.56 -2.54
CA HIS A 561 -17.67 2.20 -1.92
C HIS A 561 -18.29 0.97 -2.59
N GLU A 562 -18.20 0.87 -3.91
CA GLU A 562 -18.75 -0.29 -4.61
C GLU A 562 -17.94 -1.56 -4.31
N LEU A 563 -16.61 -1.50 -4.26
CA LEU A 563 -15.77 -2.62 -3.83
C LEU A 563 -16.06 -3.04 -2.38
N ALA A 564 -16.27 -2.08 -1.49
CA ALA A 564 -16.58 -2.31 -0.08
C ALA A 564 -17.91 -3.07 0.10
N LYS A 565 -18.95 -2.74 -0.70
CA LYS A 565 -20.23 -3.50 -0.70
C LYS A 565 -20.05 -4.98 -1.05
N HIS A 566 -18.99 -5.31 -1.77
CA HIS A 566 -18.63 -6.67 -2.15
C HIS A 566 -17.59 -7.32 -1.23
N GLY A 567 -17.33 -6.73 -0.05
CA GLY A 567 -16.44 -7.28 0.97
C GLY A 567 -14.95 -7.04 0.74
N PHE A 568 -14.59 -6.11 -0.15
CA PHE A 568 -13.20 -5.75 -0.42
C PHE A 568 -12.88 -4.35 0.11
N GLU A 569 -12.03 -4.28 1.13
CA GLU A 569 -11.51 -3.02 1.63
C GLU A 569 -10.43 -2.47 0.68
N CYS A 570 -10.47 -1.15 0.45
CA CYS A 570 -9.52 -0.46 -0.41
C CYS A 570 -8.77 0.61 0.37
N GLU A 571 -7.48 0.73 0.10
CA GLU A 571 -6.65 1.83 0.57
C GLU A 571 -6.42 2.80 -0.59
N PRO A 572 -6.89 4.05 -0.50
CA PRO A 572 -6.65 5.05 -1.52
C PRO A 572 -5.22 5.58 -1.43
N GLN A 573 -4.70 6.03 -2.58
CA GLN A 573 -3.44 6.79 -2.66
C GLN A 573 -2.26 6.06 -2.01
N VAL A 574 -2.15 4.73 -2.24
CA VAL A 574 -1.02 3.93 -1.77
C VAL A 574 0.22 4.26 -2.58
N GLY A 575 1.26 4.75 -1.93
CA GLY A 575 2.47 5.19 -2.62
C GLY A 575 3.43 6.00 -1.77
N VAL A 576 4.63 6.22 -2.30
CA VAL A 576 5.70 6.96 -1.62
C VAL A 576 6.39 7.90 -2.60
N ALA A 577 6.77 9.09 -2.11
CA ALA A 577 7.66 10.03 -2.81
C ALA A 577 7.24 10.39 -4.25
N GLY A 578 6.01 10.89 -4.41
CA GLY A 578 5.54 11.47 -5.68
C GLY A 578 4.97 10.48 -6.69
N TYR A 579 4.76 9.23 -6.27
CA TYR A 579 3.91 8.27 -6.98
C TYR A 579 2.86 7.73 -6.01
N PHE A 580 1.62 7.70 -6.43
CA PHE A 580 0.52 7.10 -5.70
C PHE A 580 -0.33 6.28 -6.68
N LEU A 581 -0.69 5.08 -6.25
CA LEU A 581 -1.69 4.25 -6.89
C LEU A 581 -3.05 4.73 -6.41
N ASP A 582 -3.99 4.96 -7.33
CA ASP A 582 -5.28 5.57 -6.99
C ASP A 582 -5.99 4.75 -5.90
N LEU A 583 -6.14 3.44 -6.12
CA LEU A 583 -6.73 2.50 -5.15
C LEU A 583 -5.94 1.19 -5.08
N ALA A 584 -5.69 0.68 -3.88
CA ALA A 584 -5.14 -0.64 -3.64
C ALA A 584 -6.15 -1.52 -2.88
N VAL A 585 -6.52 -2.66 -3.45
CA VAL A 585 -7.49 -3.58 -2.86
C VAL A 585 -6.78 -4.55 -1.91
N LYS A 586 -7.12 -4.54 -0.62
CA LYS A 586 -6.53 -5.40 0.41
C LYS A 586 -6.96 -6.86 0.24
N ASP A 587 -6.10 -7.79 0.64
CA ASP A 587 -6.42 -9.22 0.73
C ASP A 587 -7.15 -9.52 2.06
N PRO A 588 -8.44 -9.90 2.04
CA PRO A 588 -9.18 -10.19 3.28
C PRO A 588 -8.59 -11.36 4.08
N GLY A 589 -7.91 -12.30 3.40
CA GLY A 589 -7.31 -13.47 4.04
C GLY A 589 -5.85 -13.29 4.45
N ASN A 590 -5.22 -12.14 4.15
CA ASN A 590 -3.82 -11.87 4.50
C ASN A 590 -3.60 -10.36 4.74
N PRO A 591 -3.80 -9.88 6.00
CA PRO A 591 -3.56 -8.49 6.37
C PRO A 591 -2.10 -8.09 6.09
N GLY A 592 -1.88 -7.08 5.24
CA GLY A 592 -0.56 -6.61 4.81
C GLY A 592 -0.23 -6.86 3.34
N ARG A 593 -1.08 -7.60 2.61
CA ARG A 593 -0.98 -7.82 1.16
C ARG A 593 -2.12 -7.14 0.39
N PHE A 594 -1.79 -6.57 -0.76
CA PHE A 594 -2.74 -6.10 -1.75
C PHE A 594 -2.94 -7.12 -2.87
N LEU A 595 -4.20 -7.35 -3.25
CA LEU A 595 -4.57 -8.25 -4.35
C LEU A 595 -4.41 -7.60 -5.72
N MET A 596 -4.72 -6.30 -5.79
CA MET A 596 -4.87 -5.57 -7.04
C MET A 596 -4.74 -4.07 -6.82
N GLY A 597 -4.14 -3.37 -7.78
CA GLY A 597 -4.23 -1.93 -7.89
C GLY A 597 -5.27 -1.53 -8.94
N VAL A 598 -6.12 -0.58 -8.61
CA VAL A 598 -7.11 0.00 -9.51
C VAL A 598 -6.70 1.43 -9.83
N GLU A 599 -6.40 1.70 -11.10
CA GLU A 599 -6.15 3.04 -11.62
C GLU A 599 -7.44 3.62 -12.20
N CYS A 600 -7.73 4.87 -11.85
CA CYS A 600 -8.80 5.67 -12.41
C CYS A 600 -8.19 6.66 -13.43
N ASP A 601 -8.94 7.06 -14.45
CA ASP A 601 -8.49 8.01 -15.48
C ASP A 601 -8.53 9.50 -15.04
N GLY A 602 -8.34 9.76 -13.73
CA GLY A 602 -8.40 11.08 -13.12
C GLY A 602 -7.19 11.99 -13.39
N ALA A 603 -6.99 13.01 -12.56
CA ALA A 603 -5.95 14.04 -12.74
C ALA A 603 -4.53 13.45 -12.91
N THR A 604 -4.23 12.35 -12.22
CA THR A 604 -2.95 11.61 -12.33
C THR A 604 -2.73 11.03 -13.72
N TYR A 605 -3.77 10.54 -14.40
CA TYR A 605 -3.73 10.06 -15.79
C TYR A 605 -3.39 11.19 -16.78
N HIS A 606 -3.94 12.39 -16.54
CA HIS A 606 -3.70 13.58 -17.37
C HIS A 606 -2.31 14.19 -17.21
N SER A 607 -1.68 14.02 -16.03
CA SER A 607 -0.38 14.64 -15.72
C SER A 607 0.83 14.02 -16.43
N ALA A 608 0.66 12.84 -17.06
CA ALA A 608 1.76 12.11 -17.69
C ALA A 608 2.23 12.77 -19.00
N LYS A 609 3.55 12.98 -19.11
CA LYS A 609 4.16 13.72 -20.24
C LYS A 609 4.13 12.98 -21.57
N SER A 610 4.01 11.65 -21.56
CA SER A 610 3.97 10.85 -22.80
C SER A 610 3.06 9.63 -22.67
N THR A 611 2.50 9.19 -23.80
CA THR A 611 1.72 7.95 -23.90
C THR A 611 2.54 6.73 -23.49
N ARG A 612 3.86 6.72 -23.77
CA ARG A 612 4.74 5.63 -23.38
C ARG A 612 4.85 5.52 -21.85
N ASP A 613 4.98 6.65 -21.16
CA ASP A 613 5.05 6.66 -19.69
C ASP A 613 3.72 6.24 -19.09
N ARG A 614 2.63 6.87 -19.54
CA ARG A 614 1.27 6.70 -19.03
C ARG A 614 0.70 5.30 -19.25
N ASP A 615 0.89 4.78 -20.45
CA ASP A 615 0.14 3.61 -20.91
C ASP A 615 1.02 2.36 -21.04
N ARG A 616 2.35 2.45 -20.97
CA ARG A 616 3.25 1.28 -20.98
C ARG A 616 4.16 1.21 -19.77
N LEU A 617 5.10 2.15 -19.61
CA LEU A 617 6.19 2.01 -18.65
C LEU A 617 5.70 1.97 -17.20
N ARG A 618 4.69 2.79 -16.86
CA ARG A 618 4.08 2.79 -15.53
C ARG A 618 3.52 1.43 -15.14
N GLN A 619 2.68 0.85 -15.99
CA GLN A 619 2.10 -0.47 -15.76
C GLN A 619 3.18 -1.56 -15.78
N ASP A 620 4.11 -1.53 -16.75
CA ASP A 620 5.20 -2.51 -16.85
C ASP A 620 6.05 -2.53 -15.55
N ILE A 621 6.30 -1.38 -14.91
CA ILE A 621 7.04 -1.30 -13.64
C ILE A 621 6.21 -1.86 -12.49
N LEU A 622 4.97 -1.41 -12.29
CA LEU A 622 4.11 -1.92 -11.22
C LEU A 622 3.89 -3.44 -11.32
N GLU A 623 3.62 -3.94 -12.52
CA GLU A 623 3.48 -5.38 -12.77
C GLU A 623 4.78 -6.14 -12.51
N SER A 624 5.93 -5.54 -12.83
CA SER A 624 7.22 -6.15 -12.48
C SER A 624 7.36 -6.30 -10.96
N LEU A 625 6.85 -5.36 -10.16
CA LEU A 625 6.86 -5.39 -8.68
C LEU A 625 5.85 -6.38 -8.09
N GLY A 626 5.03 -7.03 -8.91
CA GLY A 626 4.03 -8.02 -8.48
C GLY A 626 2.61 -7.47 -8.39
N TRP A 627 2.38 -6.20 -8.73
CA TRP A 627 1.02 -5.68 -8.80
C TRP A 627 0.24 -6.29 -9.96
N ARG A 628 -1.06 -6.50 -9.73
CA ARG A 628 -2.03 -6.70 -10.79
C ARG A 628 -2.79 -5.39 -10.96
N ILE A 629 -2.69 -4.76 -12.13
CA ILE A 629 -3.30 -3.44 -12.37
C ILE A 629 -4.56 -3.58 -13.21
N ARG A 630 -5.67 -3.03 -12.72
CA ARG A 630 -6.91 -2.81 -13.47
C ARG A 630 -7.15 -1.33 -13.63
N ARG A 631 -7.78 -0.96 -14.74
CA ARG A 631 -8.12 0.44 -15.02
C ARG A 631 -9.61 0.57 -15.20
N ILE A 632 -10.19 1.59 -14.58
CA ILE A 632 -11.59 1.97 -14.76
C ILE A 632 -11.59 3.34 -15.43
N TRP A 633 -12.35 3.46 -16.52
CA TRP A 633 -12.55 4.71 -17.22
C TRP A 633 -13.80 5.40 -16.67
N SER A 634 -13.67 6.67 -16.29
CA SER A 634 -14.75 7.49 -15.73
C SER A 634 -15.99 7.48 -16.61
N THR A 635 -15.83 7.65 -17.93
CA THR A 635 -16.92 7.63 -18.92
C THR A 635 -17.70 6.31 -18.94
N ASP A 636 -17.00 5.17 -18.88
CA ASP A 636 -17.63 3.85 -18.82
C ASP A 636 -18.30 3.62 -17.46
N TRP A 637 -17.69 4.14 -16.38
CA TRP A 637 -18.25 4.09 -15.03
C TRP A 637 -19.56 4.88 -14.94
N PHE A 638 -19.60 6.14 -15.40
CA PHE A 638 -20.82 6.95 -15.39
C PHE A 638 -21.96 6.30 -16.20
N LYS A 639 -21.64 5.59 -17.29
CA LYS A 639 -22.63 4.85 -18.09
C LYS A 639 -23.16 3.62 -17.39
N ASN A 640 -22.28 2.77 -16.84
CA ASN A 640 -22.68 1.55 -16.15
C ASN A 640 -21.61 1.07 -15.15
N PRO A 641 -21.68 1.50 -13.87
CA PRO A 641 -20.72 1.11 -12.84
C PRO A 641 -20.68 -0.41 -12.63
N GLN A 642 -21.85 -1.06 -12.66
CA GLN A 642 -21.98 -2.51 -12.43
C GLN A 642 -21.23 -3.31 -13.49
N ALA A 643 -21.33 -2.93 -14.77
CA ALA A 643 -20.60 -3.60 -15.84
C ALA A 643 -19.07 -3.46 -15.69
N GLN A 644 -18.58 -2.37 -15.10
CA GLN A 644 -17.14 -2.14 -14.89
C GLN A 644 -16.62 -2.89 -13.66
N ILE A 645 -17.39 -2.95 -12.58
CA ILE A 645 -16.94 -3.52 -11.31
C ILE A 645 -17.04 -5.05 -11.25
N GLN A 646 -18.04 -5.64 -11.92
CA GLN A 646 -18.28 -7.09 -11.89
C GLN A 646 -17.06 -7.92 -12.34
N PRO A 647 -16.37 -7.63 -13.45
CA PRO A 647 -15.17 -8.35 -13.84
C PRO A 647 -14.03 -8.25 -12.81
N ILE A 648 -13.90 -7.09 -12.16
CA ILE A 648 -12.89 -6.85 -11.10
C ILE A 648 -13.20 -7.72 -9.89
N ILE A 649 -14.47 -7.73 -9.43
CA ILE A 649 -14.91 -8.56 -8.29
C ILE A 649 -14.71 -10.06 -8.58
N GLN A 650 -15.01 -10.51 -9.79
CA GLN A 650 -14.80 -11.92 -10.17
C GLN A 650 -13.33 -12.32 -10.10
N GLU A 651 -12.41 -11.42 -10.47
CA GLU A 651 -10.99 -11.65 -10.38
C GLU A 651 -10.48 -11.57 -8.94
N LEU A 652 -10.92 -10.58 -8.17
CA LEU A 652 -10.59 -10.46 -6.75
C LEU A 652 -11.02 -11.70 -5.97
N ASN A 653 -12.21 -12.25 -6.25
CA ASN A 653 -12.66 -13.50 -5.63
C ASN A 653 -11.82 -14.74 -6.00
N LYS A 654 -11.12 -14.72 -7.15
CA LYS A 654 -10.17 -15.79 -7.52
C LYS A 654 -8.80 -15.58 -6.86
N LEU A 655 -8.44 -14.33 -6.57
CA LEU A 655 -7.14 -13.94 -6.03
C LEU A 655 -7.10 -13.95 -4.50
N LYS A 656 -8.24 -13.69 -3.84
CA LYS A 656 -8.32 -13.62 -2.39
C LYS A 656 -7.76 -14.89 -1.76
N THR A 657 -6.95 -14.71 -0.73
CA THR A 657 -6.49 -15.86 0.05
C THR A 657 -7.73 -16.46 0.72
N PRO A 658 -7.96 -17.78 0.62
CA PRO A 658 -9.04 -18.42 1.35
C PRO A 658 -8.90 -18.04 2.81
N ILE A 659 -9.89 -17.33 3.34
CA ILE A 659 -9.99 -17.13 4.78
C ILE A 659 -10.15 -18.55 5.32
N VAL A 660 -9.17 -19.02 6.07
CA VAL A 660 -9.35 -20.22 6.88
C VAL A 660 -10.35 -19.79 7.95
N GLU A 661 -11.64 -19.91 7.63
CA GLU A 661 -12.65 -19.97 8.67
C GLU A 661 -12.27 -21.19 9.52
N GLU A 662 -11.90 -20.96 10.77
CA GLU A 662 -11.93 -21.99 11.80
C GLU A 662 -13.39 -22.47 11.94
N GLN A 663 -13.86 -23.30 11.03
CA GLN A 663 -15.13 -24.01 11.14
C GLN A 663 -14.95 -25.44 10.61
N GLU A 664 -14.58 -26.33 11.54
CA GLU A 664 -15.28 -27.59 11.86
C GLU A 664 -14.32 -28.59 12.54
N ILE A 665 -14.12 -28.42 13.86
CA ILE A 665 -14.24 -29.58 14.76
C ILE A 665 -15.73 -29.71 15.04
N LYS A 666 -16.50 -30.14 14.03
CA LYS A 666 -17.83 -30.73 14.24
C LYS A 666 -17.65 -32.23 14.39
N LEU A 667 -17.47 -32.64 15.64
CA LEU A 667 -17.95 -33.92 16.13
C LEU A 667 -18.61 -33.63 17.48
N ALA A 668 -19.92 -33.81 17.52
CA ALA A 668 -20.84 -33.66 18.65
C ALA A 668 -21.40 -32.25 18.91
N GLU A 669 -22.27 -31.77 18.02
CA GLU A 669 -23.41 -30.95 18.42
C GLU A 669 -24.69 -31.66 18.00
N ASP A 670 -25.30 -32.38 18.95
CA ASP A 670 -26.74 -32.55 18.99
C ASP A 670 -27.26 -31.51 19.99
N LYS A 671 -27.98 -30.51 19.46
CA LYS A 671 -29.02 -29.64 20.02
C LYS A 671 -28.94 -29.33 21.54
N ILE A 672 -29.10 -28.07 21.95
CA ILE A 672 -30.39 -27.36 22.01
C ILE A 672 -30.13 -25.87 22.23
N ASP A 673 -30.95 -25.05 21.57
CA ASP A 673 -31.22 -23.63 21.82
C ASP A 673 -31.07 -23.17 23.28
N VAL A 674 -30.55 -21.94 23.47
CA VAL A 674 -31.24 -20.82 24.15
C VAL A 674 -30.26 -19.64 24.20
N GLU A 675 -30.34 -18.76 23.20
CA GLU A 675 -29.98 -17.34 23.35
C GLU A 675 -31.05 -16.66 24.21
N THR A 676 -30.89 -16.72 25.54
CA THR A 676 -31.50 -15.79 26.52
C THR A 676 -31.04 -16.18 27.91
N LYS A 677 -29.77 -15.91 28.27
CA LYS A 677 -29.30 -15.93 29.67
C LYS A 677 -27.95 -15.26 29.92
N SER A 678 -27.43 -14.47 28.98
CA SER A 678 -26.14 -13.78 29.12
C SER A 678 -26.26 -12.45 29.89
N ILE A 679 -27.47 -12.02 30.26
CA ILE A 679 -27.70 -10.74 30.95
C ILE A 679 -27.79 -10.92 32.48
N GLU A 680 -28.18 -12.10 33.00
CA GLU A 680 -28.35 -12.30 34.45
C GLU A 680 -27.05 -12.66 35.21
N VAL A 681 -26.00 -13.13 34.52
CA VAL A 681 -24.74 -13.54 35.20
C VAL A 681 -23.75 -12.37 35.36
N ILE A 682 -24.02 -11.22 34.73
CA ILE A 682 -23.21 -10.01 34.87
C ILE A 682 -23.59 -9.22 36.15
N GLU A 683 -24.82 -9.36 36.64
CA GLU A 683 -25.30 -8.67 37.85
C GLU A 683 -24.81 -9.33 39.16
N GLU A 684 -24.58 -10.65 39.21
CA GLU A 684 -24.10 -11.31 40.45
C GLU A 684 -22.63 -11.00 40.79
N ALA A 685 -21.82 -10.58 39.81
CA ALA A 685 -20.44 -10.15 40.08
C ALA A 685 -20.34 -8.66 40.50
N GLN A 686 -21.40 -7.86 40.29
CA GLN A 686 -21.44 -6.44 40.66
C GLN A 686 -21.98 -6.17 42.08
N GLN A 687 -22.43 -7.19 42.80
CA GLN A 687 -23.02 -7.05 44.14
C GLN A 687 -22.12 -7.46 45.33
N LEU A 688 -20.81 -7.62 45.13
CA LEU A 688 -19.88 -7.63 46.26
C LEU A 688 -19.63 -6.18 46.69
N LYS A 689 -20.42 -5.71 47.67
CA LYS A 689 -20.10 -4.51 48.44
C LYS A 689 -18.65 -4.58 48.89
N ILE A 690 -17.84 -3.67 48.36
CA ILE A 690 -16.46 -3.45 48.75
C ILE A 690 -16.52 -2.93 50.19
N ASP A 691 -16.04 -3.73 51.12
CA ASP A 691 -15.78 -3.30 52.49
C ASP A 691 -14.39 -2.65 52.49
N ASP A 692 -14.32 -1.37 52.84
CA ASP A 692 -13.10 -0.55 52.74
C ASP A 692 -12.03 -0.92 53.79
N ASP A 693 -12.32 -1.85 54.69
CA ASP A 693 -11.42 -2.30 55.77
C ASP A 693 -10.68 -3.63 55.50
N ILE A 694 -10.77 -4.20 54.28
CA ILE A 694 -10.15 -5.50 53.94
C ILE A 694 -8.88 -5.32 53.10
N ASP A 695 -7.76 -5.91 53.53
CA ASP A 695 -6.48 -5.86 52.84
C ASP A 695 -6.51 -6.48 51.42
N LEU A 696 -5.63 -6.02 50.54
CA LEU A 696 -5.56 -6.47 49.13
C LEU A 696 -5.36 -7.98 49.00
N LYS A 697 -4.59 -8.58 49.91
CA LYS A 697 -4.34 -10.02 49.92
C LYS A 697 -5.64 -10.80 50.10
N SER A 698 -6.49 -10.36 51.01
CA SER A 698 -7.78 -10.97 51.31
C SER A 698 -8.79 -10.74 50.18
N ARG A 699 -8.74 -9.58 49.50
CA ARG A 699 -9.54 -9.31 48.29
C ARG A 699 -9.19 -10.27 47.15
N LEU A 700 -7.90 -10.44 46.86
CA LEU A 700 -7.42 -11.35 45.80
C LEU A 700 -7.75 -12.82 46.12
N LEU A 701 -7.52 -13.27 47.36
CA LEU A 701 -7.86 -14.63 47.77
C LEU A 701 -9.38 -14.88 47.78
N GLY A 702 -10.18 -13.87 48.16
CA GLY A 702 -11.64 -13.91 48.07
C GLY A 702 -12.13 -14.03 46.63
N PHE A 703 -11.51 -13.29 45.70
CA PHE A 703 -11.80 -13.37 44.27
C PHE A 703 -11.42 -14.74 43.68
N SER A 704 -10.26 -15.29 44.07
CA SER A 704 -9.85 -16.65 43.69
C SER A 704 -10.93 -17.67 44.07
N LYS A 705 -11.31 -17.70 45.35
CA LYS A 705 -12.21 -18.72 45.90
C LYS A 705 -13.65 -18.61 45.42
N ASN A 706 -14.15 -17.39 45.29
CA ASN A 706 -15.58 -17.18 45.01
C ASN A 706 -15.90 -17.09 43.52
N VAL A 707 -14.92 -16.81 42.66
CA VAL A 707 -15.13 -16.55 41.23
C VAL A 707 -14.30 -17.47 40.35
N ILE A 708 -12.98 -17.53 40.56
CA ILE A 708 -12.09 -18.31 39.70
C ILE A 708 -12.29 -19.81 39.94
N GLU A 709 -12.17 -20.26 41.20
CA GLU A 709 -12.27 -21.67 41.59
C GLU A 709 -13.66 -22.28 41.29
N LYS A 710 -14.73 -21.49 41.38
CA LYS A 710 -16.09 -21.98 41.01
C LYS A 710 -16.24 -22.22 39.51
N LYS A 711 -15.53 -21.46 38.68
CA LYS A 711 -15.59 -21.57 37.22
C LYS A 711 -14.58 -22.57 36.67
N PHE A 712 -13.48 -22.76 37.38
CA PHE A 712 -12.39 -23.68 37.04
C PHE A 712 -12.08 -24.61 38.23
N PRO A 713 -12.99 -25.56 38.55
CA PRO A 713 -12.81 -26.47 39.69
C PRO A 713 -11.70 -27.50 39.46
N ASP A 714 -11.42 -27.85 38.19
CA ASP A 714 -10.51 -28.95 37.82
C ASP A 714 -9.06 -28.51 37.58
N VAL A 715 -8.72 -27.24 37.86
CA VAL A 715 -7.34 -26.71 37.72
C VAL A 715 -6.52 -27.07 38.95
N ASP A 716 -5.33 -27.63 38.74
CA ASP A 716 -4.37 -27.98 39.78
C ASP A 716 -3.93 -26.72 40.56
N ASP A 717 -3.94 -26.80 41.89
CA ASP A 717 -3.63 -25.69 42.80
C ASP A 717 -2.23 -25.10 42.56
N GLU A 718 -1.26 -25.90 42.08
CA GLU A 718 0.09 -25.41 41.74
C GLU A 718 0.11 -24.56 40.46
N HIS A 719 -0.91 -24.67 39.61
CA HIS A 719 -1.03 -23.95 38.35
C HIS A 719 -2.11 -22.87 38.37
N ARG A 720 -2.82 -22.65 39.49
CA ARG A 720 -3.83 -21.60 39.59
C ARG A 720 -3.24 -20.20 39.40
N PHE A 721 -4.06 -19.32 38.84
CA PHE A 721 -3.67 -17.93 38.59
C PHE A 721 -3.37 -17.18 39.88
N LEU A 722 -4.25 -17.23 40.88
CA LEU A 722 -4.04 -16.59 42.18
C LEU A 722 -3.48 -17.55 43.24
N ARG A 723 -2.56 -18.43 42.85
CA ARG A 723 -1.82 -19.27 43.80
C ARG A 723 -0.91 -18.42 44.72
N PRO A 724 -0.50 -18.92 45.90
CA PRO A 724 0.21 -18.12 46.91
C PRO A 724 1.42 -17.32 46.38
N ALA A 725 2.25 -17.93 45.54
CA ALA A 725 3.42 -17.27 44.96
C ALA A 725 3.06 -16.13 43.97
N MET A 726 1.95 -16.27 43.23
CA MET A 726 1.48 -15.18 42.35
C MET A 726 0.90 -14.04 43.18
N VAL A 727 0.13 -14.35 44.22
CA VAL A 727 -0.45 -13.33 45.12
C VAL A 727 0.66 -12.52 45.80
N GLU A 728 1.73 -13.17 46.28
CA GLU A 728 2.89 -12.44 46.85
C GLU A 728 3.59 -11.55 45.82
N ALA A 729 3.77 -12.03 44.57
CA ALA A 729 4.36 -11.22 43.51
C ALA A 729 3.48 -10.00 43.16
N LEU A 730 2.16 -10.18 43.11
CA LEU A 730 1.19 -9.11 42.87
C LEU A 730 1.18 -8.08 44.00
N LEU A 731 1.25 -8.51 45.27
CA LEU A 731 1.31 -7.61 46.42
C LEU A 731 2.62 -6.82 46.48
N ASN A 732 3.73 -7.41 46.05
CA ASN A 732 5.04 -6.74 46.06
C ASN A 732 5.20 -5.72 44.93
N HIS A 733 4.65 -6.01 43.75
CA HIS A 733 4.87 -5.20 42.54
C HIS A 733 3.68 -4.34 42.13
N MET A 734 2.49 -4.60 42.69
CA MET A 734 1.22 -3.91 42.43
C MET A 734 1.01 -3.47 40.98
N PRO A 735 1.07 -4.40 40.00
CA PRO A 735 0.85 -4.04 38.61
C PRO A 735 -0.61 -3.65 38.39
N CYS A 736 -0.84 -2.50 37.77
CA CYS A 736 -2.17 -1.96 37.46
C CYS A 736 -2.51 -2.11 35.96
N SER A 737 -1.56 -2.58 35.14
CA SER A 737 -1.78 -2.85 33.71
C SER A 737 -1.14 -4.16 33.25
N LYS A 738 -1.60 -4.70 32.11
CA LYS A 738 -1.02 -5.91 31.50
C LYS A 738 0.47 -5.73 31.15
N ALA A 739 0.87 -4.52 30.75
CA ALA A 739 2.27 -4.21 30.45
C ALA A 739 3.13 -4.31 31.72
N GLU A 740 2.69 -3.71 32.82
CA GLU A 740 3.35 -3.78 34.13
C GLU A 740 3.37 -5.21 34.69
N PHE A 741 2.30 -5.98 34.49
CA PHE A 741 2.26 -7.38 34.88
C PHE A 741 3.31 -8.21 34.13
N LEU A 742 3.52 -7.96 32.83
CA LEU A 742 4.53 -8.66 32.05
C LEU A 742 5.96 -8.23 32.41
N GLU A 743 6.14 -6.97 32.80
CA GLU A 743 7.42 -6.39 33.19
C GLU A 743 7.85 -6.82 34.60
N TYR A 744 6.95 -6.74 35.58
CA TYR A 744 7.28 -6.90 37.00
C TYR A 744 7.04 -8.32 37.54
N ILE A 745 6.11 -9.09 36.97
CA ILE A 745 5.88 -10.46 37.43
C ILE A 745 6.85 -11.43 36.74
N PRO A 746 7.64 -12.20 37.51
CA PRO A 746 8.64 -13.11 36.95
C PRO A 746 8.07 -14.09 35.91
N PRO A 747 8.78 -14.33 34.79
CA PRO A 747 8.30 -15.19 33.71
C PRO A 747 7.90 -16.60 34.17
N TYR A 748 8.62 -17.20 35.10
CA TYR A 748 8.32 -18.55 35.61
C TYR A 748 6.97 -18.64 36.34
N LEU A 749 6.53 -17.55 37.00
CA LEU A 749 5.21 -17.50 37.61
C LEU A 749 4.12 -17.35 36.56
N ARG A 750 4.39 -16.64 35.46
CA ARG A 750 3.44 -16.44 34.35
C ARG A 750 3.27 -17.70 33.50
N THR A 751 4.36 -18.40 33.20
CA THR A 751 4.34 -19.63 32.39
C THR A 751 3.82 -20.84 33.17
N GLY A 752 3.94 -20.83 34.50
CA GLY A 752 3.40 -21.87 35.39
C GLY A 752 1.92 -21.69 35.75
N THR A 753 1.23 -20.71 35.18
CA THR A 753 -0.20 -20.48 35.41
C THR A 753 -1.04 -21.09 34.29
N ASP A 754 -2.20 -21.65 34.64
CA ASP A 754 -3.20 -22.10 33.68
C ASP A 754 -3.62 -20.96 32.72
N VAL A 755 -3.51 -21.24 31.42
CA VAL A 755 -3.69 -20.26 30.36
C VAL A 755 -5.14 -19.77 30.28
N LYS A 756 -6.12 -20.61 30.65
CA LYS A 756 -7.55 -20.26 30.61
C LYS A 756 -7.92 -19.34 31.77
N GLU A 757 -7.45 -19.63 32.98
CA GLU A 757 -7.64 -18.75 34.13
C GLU A 757 -6.98 -17.37 33.91
N ALA A 758 -5.70 -17.35 33.50
CA ALA A 758 -4.96 -16.11 33.27
C ALA A 758 -5.61 -15.24 32.19
N LYS A 759 -5.98 -15.83 31.04
CA LYS A 759 -6.60 -15.07 29.94
C LYS A 759 -7.96 -14.49 30.33
N MET A 760 -8.72 -15.21 31.17
CA MET A 760 -10.07 -14.80 31.53
C MET A 760 -10.12 -13.76 32.65
N TYR A 761 -9.17 -13.81 33.59
CA TYR A 761 -9.26 -13.04 34.83
C TYR A 761 -8.12 -12.06 35.08
N ILE A 762 -7.08 -12.00 34.24
CA ILE A 762 -5.98 -11.03 34.40
C ILE A 762 -6.47 -9.59 34.47
N ASP A 763 -7.40 -9.18 33.61
CA ASP A 763 -7.91 -7.79 33.61
C ASP A 763 -8.62 -7.44 34.93
N LYS A 764 -9.44 -8.35 35.45
CA LYS A 764 -10.15 -8.15 36.72
C LYS A 764 -9.23 -8.15 37.94
N VAL A 765 -8.17 -8.97 37.91
CA VAL A 765 -7.17 -8.98 38.99
C VAL A 765 -6.39 -7.66 39.01
N LEU A 766 -6.04 -7.12 37.84
CA LEU A 766 -5.37 -5.82 37.74
C LEU A 766 -6.30 -4.68 38.15
N GLU A 767 -7.60 -4.77 37.84
CA GLU A 767 -8.63 -3.84 38.31
C GLU A 767 -8.76 -3.85 39.85
N ILE A 768 -8.79 -5.03 40.48
CA ILE A 768 -8.80 -5.16 41.95
C ILE A 768 -7.55 -4.52 42.60
N ILE A 769 -6.39 -4.61 41.95
CA ILE A 769 -5.14 -4.01 42.43
C ILE A 769 -5.18 -2.48 42.24
N ALA A 770 -5.64 -2.02 41.08
CA ALA A 770 -5.79 -0.60 40.76
C ALA A 770 -6.83 0.10 41.65
N ASP A 771 -7.88 -0.61 42.08
CA ASP A 771 -8.88 -0.09 43.02
C ASP A 771 -8.38 -0.04 44.48
N TYR A 772 -7.25 -0.69 44.80
CA TYR A 772 -6.67 -0.70 46.14
C TYR A 772 -5.49 0.27 46.31
N GLY A 773 -4.67 0.44 45.26
CA GLY A 773 -3.51 1.34 45.23
C GLY A 773 -3.90 2.78 44.97
#